data_AF-A0A1I0YT93-F1
#
_entry.id   AF-A0A1I0YT93-F1
#
_cell.length_a   1.000
_cell.length_b   1.000
_cell.length_c   1.000
_cell.angle_alpha   90.00
_cell.angle_beta   90.00
_cell.angle_gamma   90.00
#
_symmetry.space_group_name_H-M   'P 1'
#
loop_
_entity.id
_entity.type
_entity.pdbx_description
1 polymer ?
#
loop_
_entity_poly.entity_id
_entity_poly.type
_entity_poly.pdbx_seq_one_letter_code
_entity_poly.pdbx_strand_id
1 'polypeptide(L)'
;MAKRAFKKMKKSVANCVVASMLLGAVVPVAPFVNASAMENSKSMKRNVMYYGDWSIWGGQDNFYPKDIPADQLTHLNFAFLDFDSNGNLIFTDKGAAVESPVGEEGVQWGASNAGVLSALQELRAKNPNLKIGVSLGGWSKSGDFSVVARDSAKRKNLVDNVLKFIKYTNMDFVDIDWEYPCSVREPDLVDNQRDEGTLNSIPEDKENYIKLLKDLRNGIDKQGVELERPYELSVALPASKAQLDKGIDIKSLFDIVDFANIMTYDMNGAWNTTSGHQTGLYTNPNDPNKGAGLSVDESVNYLKSKGAEANKIVVGAAYYTRGWEKVVGGSDPKNPGLFGQAQVITKDSDQTPTSGAKNEAPLTMGDGGRSGGVWSYRSLNGLKSQYPGVKEYWDDSAKAPYLYDPNSGALFTYDNVKSVGEKAKYVNDNELGGMIGWMAGQDAPTNNGSKRDELTKATKQGLFGENKLPEYEIKYSKLNVTATVKTYKESWGNSGGYEITIKNNETPNESNDVLKSVETSAESLKLPKFYIKNDGEQLSGDYTAGKVTNEDGYTVVDLKSVWEGKEIKQGQSYTFKLKANKAPENIDNIKNIELVQRLTEAGNEMARQTIFGDDKITPTNTAPVLSGVTDKTVELGDEFDALEGITATDKEDGILTNNIKVTGEVNTDAAGKYNLTYKVQDKQGLEATKERIITVKEKEESDLNFGVGQGIEWPKQVNAPFTDMVSWITNPDYSNNGCVNLTRISQDTGVKYFNLGFIQTLSGDIKDGKLQWGWGGYSVLNEENNTNDQYQGIKKSIRELRENGGDVAISFGGANGVTLWEATQDVEVLANTYMELVKGYGLTNINLDIEGAAQDKTKNIANAKAVKKVQDATGVKVVLTVPVLPSGLTYDQINLLDAYLSQGVDLEVVNLMTMCYGQGTLQPGENYGTASLRAVDSSKDQLKDCYKRFASKDLTDEEAYGKLGTTPSIGYESTDHPVFTTEWAKLVVDHAIDRKIGMTSFWSMNRDAKLDDNSGIPSQYAFTNIFRSFGSGGGVTPPNENSAPVLNGVSNKTITVGDSFNALDGVSAIDREDGDLTKSIKVSGEVNNKVSGTYKLVYSVTDSKGLTTTKERTVTVKEIVIDELPEWSREYAQSKGYLPGTKVRHKGKIWQQVSGSASWWAEPGSSGATEWKAIGDDPNYVETIEEWSDSHQSSLGYTPGVKVTHKGNTYLQTGGSSGNETVWWGEPGTSSGNSYWKLIK
;
A
#
# COMPACT_ATOMS: atom_id res chain seq x y z
N MET A 1 -29.03 -50.52 -3.54
CA MET A 1 -28.86 -50.67 -2.07
C MET A 1 -27.51 -50.09 -1.67
N ALA A 2 -27.36 -49.71 -0.40
CA ALA A 2 -26.34 -48.82 0.16
C ALA A 2 -24.83 -49.14 -0.06
N LYS A 3 -24.03 -48.06 0.00
CA LYS A 3 -22.65 -47.92 0.59
C LYS A 3 -21.36 -48.29 -0.21
N ARG A 4 -20.39 -47.36 -0.09
CA ARG A 4 -18.90 -47.49 0.11
C ARG A 4 -17.89 -47.46 -1.08
N ALA A 5 -16.97 -46.46 -0.99
CA ALA A 5 -15.49 -46.62 -0.81
C ALA A 5 -14.45 -46.44 -1.98
N PHE A 6 -13.54 -45.44 -1.79
CA PHE A 6 -12.04 -45.48 -1.85
C PHE A 6 -11.18 -45.41 -3.17
N LYS A 7 -10.25 -44.40 -3.24
CA LYS A 7 -8.73 -44.49 -3.32
C LYS A 7 -7.86 -44.07 -4.59
N LYS A 8 -7.09 -42.95 -4.45
CA LYS A 8 -5.60 -42.71 -4.68
C LYS A 8 -4.86 -42.47 -6.05
N MET A 9 -4.12 -41.32 -6.12
CA MET A 9 -2.62 -41.08 -6.31
C MET A 9 -1.87 -40.75 -7.66
N LYS A 10 -1.29 -39.52 -7.74
CA LYS A 10 0.16 -39.07 -7.79
C LYS A 10 1.08 -38.92 -9.07
N LYS A 11 1.65 -37.67 -9.22
CA LYS A 11 3.10 -37.19 -9.29
C LYS A 11 3.94 -36.89 -10.58
N SER A 12 4.55 -35.65 -10.60
CA SER A 12 5.99 -35.24 -10.87
C SER A 12 6.60 -35.04 -12.31
N VAL A 13 7.64 -34.21 -12.64
CA VAL A 13 8.29 -32.94 -12.10
C VAL A 13 9.52 -32.38 -12.96
N ALA A 14 9.86 -31.05 -12.89
CA ALA A 14 11.20 -30.33 -13.03
C ALA A 14 11.90 -29.72 -14.33
N ASN A 15 12.18 -28.37 -14.29
CA ASN A 15 13.49 -27.60 -14.27
C ASN A 15 14.31 -26.97 -15.48
N CYS A 16 14.69 -25.66 -15.31
CA CYS A 16 16.01 -24.93 -15.54
C CYS A 16 16.50 -24.32 -16.93
N VAL A 17 17.43 -23.30 -17.07
CA VAL A 17 17.83 -22.03 -16.31
C VAL A 17 19.01 -21.14 -16.95
N VAL A 18 19.00 -19.77 -16.81
CA VAL A 18 20.13 -18.74 -16.66
C VAL A 18 20.97 -18.01 -17.80
N ALA A 19 21.28 -16.69 -17.56
CA ALA A 19 22.44 -15.77 -17.95
C ALA A 19 22.55 -15.05 -19.34
N SER A 20 23.17 -13.85 -19.58
CA SER A 20 23.73 -12.71 -18.76
C SER A 20 24.33 -11.50 -19.60
N MET A 21 24.36 -10.25 -19.05
CA MET A 21 25.32 -9.09 -19.29
C MET A 21 25.24 -8.25 -20.64
N LEU A 22 25.71 -6.98 -20.84
CA LEU A 22 26.27 -5.82 -20.04
C LEU A 22 26.38 -4.44 -20.84
N LEU A 23 26.54 -3.30 -20.11
CA LEU A 23 27.23 -1.99 -20.41
C LEU A 23 26.72 -0.89 -21.41
N GLY A 24 26.35 0.30 -20.85
CA GLY A 24 27.19 1.53 -21.00
C GLY A 24 26.63 2.86 -21.59
N ALA A 25 26.22 3.83 -20.75
CA ALA A 25 26.37 5.31 -20.92
C ALA A 25 25.87 6.09 -19.67
N VAL A 26 26.38 7.32 -19.41
CA VAL A 26 26.13 8.10 -18.17
C VAL A 26 25.59 9.50 -18.45
N VAL A 27 24.60 9.95 -17.66
CA VAL A 27 24.07 11.32 -17.55
C VAL A 27 23.96 11.67 -16.05
N PRO A 28 24.29 12.90 -15.58
CA PRO A 28 24.52 13.15 -14.16
C PRO A 28 23.24 13.16 -13.33
N VAL A 29 23.26 12.39 -12.24
CA VAL A 29 22.19 12.30 -11.24
C VAL A 29 22.43 13.32 -10.13
N ALA A 30 21.44 14.17 -9.84
CA ALA A 30 21.40 14.91 -8.59
C ALA A 30 21.14 13.91 -7.44
N PRO A 31 21.88 13.97 -6.31
CA PRO A 31 21.90 12.88 -5.35
C PRO A 31 20.58 12.79 -4.58
N PHE A 32 19.71 11.85 -4.98
CA PHE A 32 18.75 11.28 -4.04
C PHE A 32 19.55 10.62 -2.92
N VAL A 33 19.29 11.05 -1.69
CA VAL A 33 19.89 10.49 -0.48
C VAL A 33 19.64 8.99 -0.44
N ASN A 34 20.68 8.21 -0.14
CA ASN A 34 20.60 6.75 -0.07
C ASN A 34 19.46 6.30 0.85
N ALA A 35 18.43 5.68 0.27
CA ALA A 35 17.49 4.82 0.99
C ALA A 35 18.14 3.45 1.32
N SER A 36 19.36 3.46 1.84
CA SER A 36 20.07 2.28 2.33
C SER A 36 19.58 1.91 3.74
N ALA A 37 18.27 1.66 3.86
CA ALA A 37 17.60 1.40 5.14
C ALA A 37 16.30 0.56 5.00
N MET A 38 16.21 -0.39 4.05
CA MET A 38 15.07 -1.32 3.98
C MET A 38 15.42 -2.76 3.58
N GLU A 39 16.59 -3.25 4.00
CA GLU A 39 16.89 -4.70 4.09
C GLU A 39 17.01 -5.14 5.56
N ASN A 40 15.87 -5.34 6.23
CA ASN A 40 15.67 -6.33 7.32
C ASN A 40 14.27 -6.15 7.96
N SER A 41 13.26 -6.87 7.48
CA SER A 41 12.01 -7.08 8.23
C SER A 41 11.93 -8.50 8.80
N LYS A 42 12.92 -8.86 9.63
CA LYS A 42 12.60 -9.72 10.78
C LYS A 42 11.75 -8.87 11.73
N SER A 43 10.72 -9.44 12.36
CA SER A 43 9.89 -8.70 13.30
C SER A 43 10.75 -8.10 14.42
N MET A 44 10.71 -6.78 14.59
CA MET A 44 11.50 -6.09 15.61
C MET A 44 10.86 -6.28 16.98
N LYS A 45 11.55 -7.02 17.84
CA LYS A 45 11.18 -7.18 19.26
C LYS A 45 11.41 -5.87 20.00
N ARG A 46 10.61 -5.64 21.04
CA ARG A 46 10.66 -4.44 21.89
C ARG A 46 11.02 -4.80 23.35
N ASN A 47 11.95 -4.05 23.93
CA ASN A 47 12.06 -3.86 25.38
C ASN A 47 11.51 -2.46 25.70
N VAL A 48 10.35 -2.42 26.35
CA VAL A 48 9.57 -1.20 26.64
C VAL A 48 9.60 -0.94 28.15
N MET A 49 9.53 0.32 28.56
CA MET A 49 9.54 0.70 29.98
C MET A 49 8.67 1.91 30.24
N TYR A 50 7.89 1.90 31.32
CA TYR A 50 7.21 3.10 31.82
C TYR A 50 8.14 3.94 32.72
N TYR A 51 8.08 5.26 32.56
CA TYR A 51 8.73 6.23 33.45
C TYR A 51 7.72 7.30 33.87
N GLY A 52 7.34 7.30 35.15
CA GLY A 52 6.42 8.28 35.74
C GLY A 52 7.11 9.62 36.01
N ASP A 53 6.47 10.75 35.70
CA ASP A 53 7.00 12.10 35.98
C ASP A 53 7.30 12.30 37.48
N TRP A 54 6.47 11.74 38.36
CA TRP A 54 6.67 11.68 39.81
C TRP A 54 7.95 10.97 40.27
N SER A 55 8.66 10.25 39.38
CA SER A 55 9.90 9.53 39.71
C SER A 55 11.03 10.45 40.17
N ILE A 56 11.00 11.72 39.78
CA ILE A 56 12.03 12.71 40.12
C ILE A 56 11.99 13.16 41.59
N TRP A 57 10.93 12.80 42.32
CA TRP A 57 10.72 13.23 43.71
C TRP A 57 11.25 12.21 44.72
N GLY A 58 11.36 12.64 45.99
CA GLY A 58 11.92 11.83 47.07
C GLY A 58 11.22 10.49 47.29
N GLY A 59 9.93 10.36 46.94
CA GLY A 59 9.18 9.09 47.02
C GLY A 59 9.65 7.99 46.07
N GLN A 60 10.50 8.30 45.09
CA GLN A 60 11.19 7.32 44.23
C GLN A 60 12.73 7.48 44.28
N ASP A 61 13.23 8.06 45.38
CA ASP A 61 14.65 8.36 45.62
C ASP A 61 15.27 9.27 44.53
N ASN A 62 14.50 10.25 44.03
CA ASN A 62 14.92 11.24 43.02
C ASN A 62 15.49 10.60 41.74
N PHE A 63 14.74 9.68 41.13
CA PHE A 63 15.18 8.93 39.94
C PHE A 63 14.96 9.76 38.66
N TYR A 64 16.04 10.32 38.12
CA TYR A 64 15.98 11.24 36.98
C TYR A 64 16.13 10.52 35.62
N PRO A 65 15.76 11.14 34.49
CA PRO A 65 15.87 10.50 33.18
C PRO A 65 17.27 9.98 32.83
N LYS A 66 18.33 10.67 33.26
CA LYS A 66 19.73 10.25 33.09
C LYS A 66 20.10 8.94 33.81
N ASP A 67 19.32 8.52 34.80
CA ASP A 67 19.53 7.29 35.57
C ASP A 67 18.81 6.07 34.93
N ILE A 68 18.03 6.28 33.87
CA ILE A 68 17.40 5.21 33.09
C ILE A 68 18.49 4.44 32.30
N PRO A 69 18.48 3.10 32.27
CA PRO A 69 19.37 2.27 31.44
C PRO A 69 18.92 2.28 29.97
N ALA A 70 18.85 3.46 29.36
CA ALA A 70 18.36 3.68 27.99
C ALA A 70 19.13 2.89 26.92
N ASP A 71 20.40 2.55 27.17
CA ASP A 71 21.24 1.67 26.34
C ASP A 71 20.74 0.21 26.26
N GLN A 72 19.79 -0.16 27.12
CA GLN A 72 19.20 -1.49 27.21
C GLN A 72 17.72 -1.53 26.79
N LEU A 73 17.13 -0.37 26.48
CA LEU A 73 15.73 -0.18 26.11
C LEU A 73 15.58 0.10 24.61
N THR A 74 14.41 -0.24 24.07
CA THR A 74 14.01 0.15 22.71
C THR A 74 12.94 1.24 22.70
N HIS A 75 12.09 1.25 23.72
CA HIS A 75 10.95 2.17 23.85
C HIS A 75 10.82 2.62 25.31
N LEU A 76 10.43 3.88 25.52
CA LEU A 76 10.13 4.45 26.83
C LEU A 76 8.79 5.21 26.77
N ASN A 77 7.84 4.82 27.62
CA ASN A 77 6.55 5.49 27.77
C ASN A 77 6.67 6.52 28.91
N PHE A 78 6.58 7.81 28.58
CA PHE A 78 6.43 8.88 29.56
C PHE A 78 5.02 8.83 30.16
N ALA A 79 4.93 8.48 31.44
CA ALA A 79 3.70 8.39 32.22
C ALA A 79 3.55 9.62 33.13
N PHE A 80 2.40 10.29 33.21
CA PHE A 80 1.29 10.26 32.28
C PHE A 80 0.93 11.67 31.84
N LEU A 81 0.34 11.79 30.66
CA LEU A 81 -0.35 12.99 30.26
C LEU A 81 -1.86 12.80 30.42
N ASP A 82 -2.53 13.85 30.87
CA ASP A 82 -3.95 13.87 31.19
C ASP A 82 -4.69 14.79 30.18
N PHE A 83 -6.02 14.76 30.15
CA PHE A 83 -6.81 15.65 29.29
C PHE A 83 -8.24 15.86 29.82
N ASP A 84 -8.77 17.06 29.61
CA ASP A 84 -10.15 17.39 30.02
C ASP A 84 -11.22 16.77 29.12
N SER A 85 -12.46 16.82 29.60
CA SER A 85 -13.67 16.38 28.89
C SER A 85 -13.89 17.03 27.50
N ASN A 86 -13.08 17.99 27.06
CA ASN A 86 -13.11 18.60 25.73
C ASN A 86 -11.90 18.19 24.85
N GLY A 87 -10.95 17.42 25.37
CA GLY A 87 -9.71 17.03 24.68
C GLY A 87 -8.55 18.01 24.85
N ASN A 88 -8.58 18.90 25.84
CA ASN A 88 -7.47 19.80 26.14
C ASN A 88 -6.49 19.11 27.10
N LEU A 89 -5.20 19.09 26.76
CA LEU A 89 -4.18 18.40 27.56
C LEU A 89 -3.95 19.06 28.93
N ILE A 90 -3.66 18.23 29.94
CA ILE A 90 -3.38 18.61 31.34
C ILE A 90 -2.11 17.89 31.79
N PHE A 91 -1.24 18.58 32.55
CA PHE A 91 -0.10 17.95 33.22
C PHE A 91 -0.55 17.26 34.51
N THR A 92 -0.14 16.01 34.71
CA THR A 92 -0.29 15.30 36.00
C THR A 92 0.63 15.89 37.07
N ASP A 93 1.88 16.22 36.73
CA ASP A 93 2.77 17.09 37.50
C ASP A 93 3.55 18.06 36.60
N LYS A 94 3.06 19.30 36.48
CA LYS A 94 3.74 20.38 35.72
C LYS A 94 5.15 20.66 36.24
N GLY A 95 5.32 20.63 37.57
CA GLY A 95 6.59 20.89 38.23
C GLY A 95 7.64 19.87 37.79
N ALA A 96 7.26 18.60 37.69
CA ALA A 96 8.13 17.56 37.16
C ALA A 96 8.31 17.64 35.63
N ALA A 97 7.22 17.79 34.89
CA ALA A 97 7.22 17.69 33.43
C ALA A 97 8.07 18.77 32.75
N VAL A 98 7.99 20.03 33.20
CA VAL A 98 8.60 21.20 32.51
C VAL A 98 9.36 22.19 33.40
N GLU A 99 9.23 22.14 34.74
CA GLU A 99 9.86 23.16 35.60
C GLU A 99 11.11 22.70 36.34
N SER A 100 11.19 21.45 36.80
CA SER A 100 12.27 20.95 37.66
C SER A 100 13.61 20.82 36.92
N PRO A 101 14.77 21.16 37.53
CA PRO A 101 16.08 20.87 36.94
C PRO A 101 16.41 19.39 36.71
N VAL A 102 15.61 18.46 37.26
CA VAL A 102 15.75 16.98 37.10
C VAL A 102 17.19 16.44 37.25
N GLY A 103 17.96 17.06 38.16
CA GLY A 103 19.34 16.68 38.44
C GLY A 103 20.35 17.01 37.35
N GLU A 104 19.98 17.76 36.31
CA GLU A 104 20.89 18.18 35.23
C GLU A 104 21.72 19.41 35.63
N GLU A 105 23.02 19.39 35.30
CA GLU A 105 23.95 20.45 35.68
C GLU A 105 23.73 21.72 34.86
N GLY A 106 23.67 22.87 35.55
CA GLY A 106 23.46 24.19 34.93
C GLY A 106 22.00 24.53 34.57
N VAL A 107 21.06 23.59 34.72
CA VAL A 107 19.63 23.81 34.48
C VAL A 107 18.98 24.51 35.68
N GLN A 108 18.07 25.45 35.42
CA GLN A 108 17.37 26.24 36.45
C GLN A 108 15.86 25.94 36.43
N TRP A 109 15.19 26.16 37.57
CA TRP A 109 13.74 25.94 37.67
C TRP A 109 12.98 26.84 36.69
N GLY A 110 12.12 26.25 35.86
CA GLY A 110 11.30 26.95 34.86
C GLY A 110 12.07 27.50 33.64
N ALA A 111 13.33 27.09 33.41
CA ALA A 111 14.05 27.38 32.17
C ALA A 111 13.50 26.56 30.99
N SER A 112 13.67 27.01 29.74
CA SER A 112 13.15 26.29 28.57
C SER A 112 13.76 24.90 28.34
N ASN A 113 14.89 24.60 28.98
CA ASN A 113 15.56 23.29 29.01
C ASN A 113 15.29 22.48 30.29
N ALA A 114 14.37 22.92 31.15
CA ALA A 114 14.00 22.21 32.38
C ALA A 114 12.93 21.13 32.15
N GLY A 115 12.70 20.34 33.21
CA GLY A 115 11.69 19.30 33.30
C GLY A 115 12.10 17.96 32.66
N VAL A 116 11.34 16.92 33.01
CA VAL A 116 11.48 15.57 32.46
C VAL A 116 11.40 15.59 30.94
N LEU A 117 10.48 16.36 30.35
CA LEU A 117 10.27 16.39 28.89
C LEU A 117 11.50 16.88 28.12
N SER A 118 12.27 17.83 28.69
CA SER A 118 13.56 18.24 28.14
C SER A 118 14.60 17.13 28.33
N ALA A 119 14.80 16.66 29.55
CA ALA A 119 15.84 15.66 29.85
C ALA A 119 15.65 14.32 29.13
N LEU A 120 14.42 13.95 28.72
CA LEU A 120 14.16 12.81 27.86
C LEU A 120 14.72 12.99 26.43
N GLN A 121 14.72 14.20 25.88
CA GLN A 121 15.35 14.47 24.58
C GLN A 121 16.89 14.32 24.68
N GLU A 122 17.50 14.78 25.76
CA GLU A 122 18.93 14.60 26.06
C GLU A 122 19.27 13.12 26.25
N LEU A 123 18.43 12.36 26.96
CA LEU A 123 18.56 10.91 27.12
C LEU A 123 18.52 10.20 25.76
N ARG A 124 17.59 10.57 24.86
CA ARG A 124 17.51 10.00 23.51
C ARG A 124 18.71 10.38 22.65
N ALA A 125 19.17 11.64 22.72
CA ALA A 125 20.36 12.08 22.00
C ALA A 125 21.64 11.33 22.42
N LYS A 126 21.68 10.76 23.63
CA LYS A 126 22.73 9.86 24.12
C LYS A 126 22.53 8.38 23.75
N ASN A 127 21.31 7.98 23.43
CA ASN A 127 20.90 6.59 23.21
C ASN A 127 19.98 6.50 21.96
N PRO A 128 20.54 6.60 20.73
CA PRO A 128 19.75 6.59 19.50
C PRO A 128 19.04 5.26 19.21
N ASN A 129 19.24 4.24 20.04
CA ASN A 129 18.43 3.02 20.06
C ASN A 129 17.05 3.17 20.73
N LEU A 130 16.80 4.28 21.41
CA LEU A 130 15.59 4.51 22.20
C LEU A 130 14.56 5.35 21.42
N LYS A 131 13.34 4.83 21.31
CA LYS A 131 12.15 5.64 20.99
C LYS A 131 11.47 6.10 22.28
N ILE A 132 10.93 7.31 22.31
CA ILE A 132 10.24 7.88 23.48
C ILE A 132 8.85 8.34 23.07
N GLY A 133 7.82 7.91 23.80
CA GLY A 133 6.43 8.26 23.53
C GLY A 133 5.71 8.79 24.76
N VAL A 134 4.56 9.42 24.54
CA VAL A 134 3.66 9.88 25.61
C VAL A 134 2.59 8.84 25.87
N SER A 135 2.38 8.50 27.15
CA SER A 135 1.23 7.69 27.57
C SER A 135 0.14 8.59 28.13
N LEU A 136 -1.05 8.48 27.55
CA LEU A 136 -2.25 9.22 27.96
C LEU A 136 -3.08 8.35 28.90
N GLY A 137 -3.42 8.89 30.08
CA GLY A 137 -4.31 8.26 31.05
C GLY A 137 -3.62 7.42 32.13
N GLY A 138 -3.85 6.11 32.10
CA GLY A 138 -3.62 5.17 33.20
C GLY A 138 -4.74 5.19 34.24
N TRP A 139 -4.62 4.33 35.26
CA TRP A 139 -5.65 4.04 36.26
C TRP A 139 -6.40 5.25 36.79
N SER A 140 -5.67 6.30 37.19
CA SER A 140 -6.24 7.48 37.87
C SER A 140 -6.77 8.55 36.92
N LYS A 141 -6.34 8.54 35.64
CA LYS A 141 -6.57 9.61 34.64
C LYS A 141 -7.34 9.11 33.41
N SER A 142 -8.24 8.16 33.65
CA SER A 142 -9.09 7.58 32.62
C SER A 142 -10.51 8.16 32.57
N GLY A 143 -10.79 9.20 33.37
CA GLY A 143 -12.16 9.68 33.61
C GLY A 143 -12.86 10.26 32.38
N ASP A 144 -12.10 11.00 31.55
CA ASP A 144 -12.64 11.73 30.40
C ASP A 144 -12.54 11.01 29.06
N PHE A 145 -11.87 9.84 28.98
CA PHE A 145 -11.79 9.04 27.74
C PHE A 145 -13.16 8.76 27.14
N SER A 146 -14.14 8.31 27.93
CA SER A 146 -15.47 7.98 27.40
C SER A 146 -16.21 9.21 26.88
N VAL A 147 -16.01 10.38 27.49
CA VAL A 147 -16.65 11.64 27.08
C VAL A 147 -16.04 12.15 25.77
N VAL A 148 -14.71 12.09 25.67
CA VAL A 148 -14.00 12.50 24.46
C VAL A 148 -14.22 11.49 23.33
N ALA A 149 -14.05 10.20 23.57
CA ALA A 149 -14.13 9.14 22.56
C ALA A 149 -15.51 9.07 21.86
N ARG A 150 -16.61 9.36 22.55
CA ARG A 150 -17.96 9.31 21.93
C ARG A 150 -18.25 10.48 20.98
N ASP A 151 -17.60 11.63 21.16
CA ASP A 151 -17.89 12.88 20.45
C ASP A 151 -16.79 13.19 19.42
N SER A 152 -17.17 13.34 18.14
CA SER A 152 -16.18 13.55 17.06
C SER A 152 -15.43 14.87 17.13
N ALA A 153 -16.04 15.95 17.64
CA ALA A 153 -15.37 17.23 17.78
C ALA A 153 -14.35 17.19 18.93
N LYS A 154 -14.71 16.55 20.04
CA LYS A 154 -13.82 16.35 21.20
C LYS A 154 -12.67 15.40 20.86
N ARG A 155 -12.94 14.27 20.19
CA ARG A 155 -11.87 13.39 19.67
C ARG A 155 -10.91 14.15 18.78
N LYS A 156 -11.41 14.96 17.84
CA LYS A 156 -10.56 15.76 16.96
C LYS A 156 -9.69 16.73 17.75
N ASN A 157 -10.24 17.44 18.74
CA ASN A 157 -9.47 18.36 19.58
C ASN A 157 -8.37 17.63 20.37
N LEU A 158 -8.66 16.47 20.96
CA LEU A 158 -7.64 15.65 21.62
C LEU A 158 -6.54 15.21 20.64
N VAL A 159 -6.90 14.71 19.46
CA VAL A 159 -5.95 14.30 18.42
C VAL A 159 -5.08 15.49 18.00
N ASP A 160 -5.67 16.62 17.61
CA ASP A 160 -4.93 17.83 17.21
C ASP A 160 -3.93 18.26 18.30
N ASN A 161 -4.34 18.23 19.58
CA ASN A 161 -3.49 18.59 20.71
C ASN A 161 -2.37 17.57 20.96
N VAL A 162 -2.65 16.27 20.85
CA VAL A 162 -1.63 15.21 20.98
C VAL A 162 -0.60 15.30 19.85
N LEU A 163 -1.01 15.57 18.61
CA LEU A 163 -0.10 15.76 17.47
C LEU A 163 0.86 16.94 17.69
N LYS A 164 0.33 18.08 18.17
CA LYS A 164 1.14 19.23 18.59
C LYS A 164 2.11 18.85 19.70
N PHE A 165 1.64 18.15 20.74
CA PHE A 165 2.47 17.74 21.88
C PHE A 165 3.67 16.91 21.43
N ILE A 166 3.47 15.83 20.66
CA ILE A 166 4.57 14.96 20.20
C ILE A 166 5.49 15.65 19.17
N LYS A 167 4.99 16.65 18.45
CA LYS A 167 5.81 17.52 17.59
C LYS A 167 6.74 18.40 18.42
N TYR A 168 6.22 19.10 19.44
CA TYR A 168 6.98 20.01 20.30
C TYR A 168 7.96 19.27 21.23
N THR A 169 7.55 18.16 21.85
CA THR A 169 8.45 17.32 22.68
C THR A 169 9.38 16.43 21.85
N ASN A 170 9.21 16.44 20.52
CA ASN A 170 9.94 15.64 19.54
C ASN A 170 9.83 14.11 19.75
N MET A 171 8.74 13.63 20.39
CA MET A 171 8.47 12.21 20.71
C MET A 171 8.12 11.35 19.48
N ASP A 172 8.40 10.05 19.56
CA ASP A 172 8.35 9.08 18.46
C ASP A 172 7.03 8.31 18.38
N PHE A 173 6.23 8.25 19.45
CA PHE A 173 4.97 7.50 19.48
C PHE A 173 3.96 8.04 20.50
N VAL A 174 2.72 7.58 20.36
CA VAL A 174 1.61 7.83 21.30
C VAL A 174 1.16 6.49 21.88
N ASP A 175 0.94 6.43 23.19
CA ASP A 175 0.41 5.28 23.91
C ASP A 175 -0.93 5.68 24.58
N ILE A 176 -1.98 4.88 24.41
CA ILE A 176 -3.27 5.09 25.07
C ILE A 176 -3.49 4.05 26.17
N ASP A 177 -3.56 4.50 27.41
CA ASP A 177 -3.80 3.67 28.59
C ASP A 177 -5.18 4.02 29.19
N TRP A 178 -6.24 3.48 28.59
CA TRP A 178 -7.61 3.67 29.08
C TRP A 178 -8.00 2.52 30.00
N GLU A 179 -8.16 2.83 31.29
CA GLU A 179 -8.48 1.88 32.36
C GLU A 179 -9.89 2.09 32.99
N TYR A 180 -10.98 1.54 32.44
CA TYR A 180 -11.10 0.75 31.21
C TYR A 180 -12.38 1.10 30.42
N PRO A 181 -12.37 0.96 29.08
CA PRO A 181 -13.58 1.06 28.27
C PRO A 181 -14.73 0.20 28.81
N CYS A 182 -15.96 0.74 28.77
CA CYS A 182 -17.19 0.11 29.24
C CYS A 182 -17.25 -0.22 30.75
N SER A 183 -16.22 0.11 31.54
CA SER A 183 -16.21 -0.13 32.98
C SER A 183 -16.39 1.18 33.73
N VAL A 184 -17.58 1.35 34.34
CA VAL A 184 -17.84 2.42 35.31
C VAL A 184 -17.14 2.08 36.62
N ARG A 185 -16.32 3.01 37.10
CA ARG A 185 -15.60 2.94 38.37
C ARG A 185 -15.75 4.28 39.08
N GLU A 186 -16.12 4.26 40.36
CA GLU A 186 -16.10 5.46 41.19
C GLU A 186 -14.64 5.91 41.43
N PRO A 187 -14.36 7.22 41.49
CA PRO A 187 -13.05 7.73 41.87
C PRO A 187 -12.75 7.38 43.32
N ASP A 188 -11.56 6.85 43.60
CA ASP A 188 -11.07 6.66 44.95
C ASP A 188 -10.46 7.95 45.49
N LEU A 189 -11.30 8.99 45.67
CA LEU A 189 -10.88 10.30 46.20
C LEU A 189 -10.37 10.23 47.65
N VAL A 190 -10.58 9.09 48.30
CA VAL A 190 -10.17 8.82 49.67
C VAL A 190 -8.71 8.37 49.69
N ASP A 191 -8.33 7.38 48.86
CA ASP A 191 -6.95 6.92 48.75
C ASP A 191 -6.12 7.64 47.66
N ASN A 192 -6.73 8.40 46.76
CA ASN A 192 -6.06 9.29 45.82
C ASN A 192 -6.98 10.46 45.43
N GLN A 193 -6.76 11.65 46.00
CA GLN A 193 -7.54 12.87 45.70
C GLN A 193 -7.47 13.32 44.23
N ARG A 194 -6.59 12.72 43.39
CA ARG A 194 -6.47 12.99 41.95
C ARG A 194 -7.02 11.88 41.06
N ASP A 195 -7.59 10.81 41.62
CA ASP A 195 -8.27 9.75 40.88
C ASP A 195 -9.63 10.24 40.36
N GLU A 196 -9.87 10.11 39.06
CA GLU A 196 -11.10 10.54 38.39
C GLU A 196 -12.13 9.42 38.23
N GLY A 197 -11.71 8.17 38.48
CA GLY A 197 -12.55 7.02 38.16
C GLY A 197 -12.79 6.92 36.66
N THR A 198 -13.94 6.36 36.31
CA THR A 198 -14.46 6.24 34.94
C THR A 198 -15.98 6.40 34.94
N LEU A 199 -16.48 7.36 35.73
CA LEU A 199 -17.92 7.60 35.97
C LEU A 199 -18.76 7.70 34.70
N ASN A 200 -18.15 8.22 33.63
CA ASN A 200 -18.83 8.48 32.37
C ASN A 200 -18.90 7.26 31.43
N SER A 201 -18.26 6.13 31.74
CA SER A 201 -18.14 4.98 30.82
C SER A 201 -19.47 4.38 30.38
N ILE A 202 -19.56 3.99 29.10
CA ILE A 202 -20.75 3.46 28.45
C ILE A 202 -20.44 2.19 27.62
N PRO A 203 -21.43 1.31 27.34
CA PRO A 203 -21.21 0.12 26.52
C PRO A 203 -20.64 0.40 25.11
N GLU A 204 -20.94 1.57 24.55
CA GLU A 204 -20.45 2.03 23.24
C GLU A 204 -18.97 2.41 23.25
N ASP A 205 -18.33 2.52 24.43
CA ASP A 205 -16.89 2.79 24.56
C ASP A 205 -16.04 1.79 23.76
N LYS A 206 -16.48 0.54 23.63
CA LYS A 206 -15.82 -0.50 22.82
C LYS A 206 -15.67 -0.11 21.35
N GLU A 207 -16.66 0.56 20.77
CA GLU A 207 -16.58 1.10 19.41
C GLU A 207 -15.89 2.47 19.38
N ASN A 208 -16.14 3.29 20.39
CA ASN A 208 -15.62 4.66 20.46
C ASN A 208 -14.10 4.68 20.66
N TYR A 209 -13.54 3.68 21.34
CA TYR A 209 -12.09 3.50 21.45
C TYR A 209 -11.47 3.23 20.08
N ILE A 210 -12.09 2.38 19.25
CA ILE A 210 -11.65 2.14 17.87
C ILE A 210 -11.73 3.41 17.02
N LYS A 211 -12.75 4.26 17.21
CA LYS A 211 -12.85 5.57 16.55
C LYS A 211 -11.70 6.50 16.96
N LEU A 212 -11.39 6.58 18.25
CA LEU A 212 -10.25 7.36 18.77
C LEU A 212 -8.90 6.87 18.23
N LEU A 213 -8.66 5.56 18.21
CA LEU A 213 -7.41 4.99 17.67
C LEU A 213 -7.26 5.23 16.17
N LYS A 214 -8.35 5.19 15.38
CA LYS A 214 -8.32 5.55 13.95
C LYS A 214 -8.04 7.04 13.73
N ASP A 215 -8.70 7.91 14.49
CA ASP A 215 -8.48 9.36 14.39
C ASP A 215 -7.03 9.72 14.77
N LEU A 216 -6.46 9.07 15.80
CA LEU A 216 -5.03 9.17 16.16
C LEU A 216 -4.10 8.66 15.05
N ARG A 217 -4.29 7.43 14.56
CA ARG A 217 -3.48 6.79 13.49
C ARG A 217 -3.41 7.69 12.25
N ASN A 218 -4.56 8.12 11.74
CA ASN A 218 -4.66 9.03 10.60
C ASN A 218 -3.89 10.35 10.84
N GLY A 219 -3.98 10.89 12.06
CA GLY A 219 -3.27 12.10 12.46
C GLY A 219 -1.75 11.93 12.47
N ILE A 220 -1.24 10.87 13.10
CA ILE A 220 0.21 10.63 13.22
C ILE A 220 0.82 10.18 11.89
N ASP A 221 0.09 9.47 11.03
CA ASP A 221 0.55 9.12 9.68
C ASP A 221 0.71 10.36 8.81
N LYS A 222 -0.30 11.24 8.81
CA LYS A 222 -0.23 12.52 8.10
C LYS A 222 0.95 13.36 8.58
N GLN A 223 1.07 13.57 9.90
CA GLN A 223 2.17 14.34 10.48
C GLN A 223 3.53 13.66 10.23
N GLY A 224 3.57 12.33 10.15
CA GLY A 224 4.78 11.57 9.88
C GLY A 224 5.28 11.72 8.44
N VAL A 225 4.37 11.85 7.46
CA VAL A 225 4.74 12.23 6.09
C VAL A 225 5.21 13.68 6.05
N GLU A 226 4.48 14.62 6.67
CA GLU A 226 4.81 16.06 6.66
C GLU A 226 6.17 16.39 7.32
N LEU A 227 6.58 15.64 8.35
CA LEU A 227 7.84 15.82 9.06
C LEU A 227 8.91 14.78 8.69
N GLU A 228 8.64 13.93 7.69
CA GLU A 228 9.44 12.76 7.30
C GLU A 228 9.87 11.86 8.47
N ARG A 229 9.05 11.76 9.52
CA ARG A 229 9.31 11.01 10.75
C ARG A 229 8.20 9.98 10.98
N PRO A 230 8.46 8.66 10.83
CA PRO A 230 7.43 7.67 11.14
C PRO A 230 7.11 7.69 12.64
N TYR A 231 5.82 7.67 12.96
CA TYR A 231 5.30 7.60 14.33
C TYR A 231 4.67 6.23 14.59
N GLU A 232 4.86 5.68 15.79
CA GLU A 232 4.12 4.50 16.25
C GLU A 232 2.88 4.90 17.08
N LEU A 233 1.89 4.01 17.11
CA LEU A 233 0.73 4.06 18.02
C LEU A 233 0.70 2.76 18.83
N SER A 234 0.72 2.88 20.15
CA SER A 234 0.53 1.77 21.07
C SER A 234 -0.66 1.99 22.00
N VAL A 235 -1.02 0.94 22.73
CA VAL A 235 -2.00 0.97 23.80
C VAL A 235 -1.54 0.13 24.97
N ALA A 236 -2.01 0.43 26.17
CA ALA A 236 -2.03 -0.52 27.27
C ALA A 236 -3.38 -1.25 27.32
N LEU A 237 -3.36 -2.56 27.59
CA LEU A 237 -4.55 -3.41 27.64
C LEU A 237 -4.58 -4.29 28.91
N PRO A 238 -5.76 -4.53 29.50
CA PRO A 238 -5.91 -5.43 30.63
C PRO A 238 -5.61 -6.87 30.24
N ALA A 239 -4.99 -7.64 31.14
CA ALA A 239 -4.76 -9.08 30.95
C ALA A 239 -6.03 -9.94 31.06
N SER A 240 -6.96 -9.53 31.95
CA SER A 240 -8.18 -10.29 32.26
C SER A 240 -9.09 -10.46 31.03
N LYS A 241 -9.44 -11.71 30.73
CA LYS A 241 -10.38 -12.06 29.66
C LYS A 241 -11.71 -11.32 29.81
N ALA A 242 -12.23 -11.21 31.04
CA ALA A 242 -13.52 -10.58 31.29
C ALA A 242 -13.51 -9.08 30.94
N GLN A 243 -12.41 -8.38 31.23
CA GLN A 243 -12.29 -6.95 30.91
C GLN A 243 -11.99 -6.72 29.41
N LEU A 244 -11.19 -7.61 28.79
CA LEU A 244 -10.97 -7.62 27.34
C LEU A 244 -12.28 -7.84 26.57
N ASP A 245 -13.08 -8.86 26.93
CA ASP A 245 -14.37 -9.13 26.29
C ASP A 245 -15.33 -7.94 26.41
N LYS A 246 -15.37 -7.32 27.60
CA LYS A 246 -16.26 -6.20 27.90
C LYS A 246 -15.91 -4.94 27.13
N GLY A 247 -14.64 -4.52 27.14
CA GLY A 247 -14.23 -3.20 26.65
C GLY A 247 -13.54 -3.16 25.29
N ILE A 248 -12.95 -4.26 24.81
CA ILE A 248 -11.97 -4.23 23.71
C ILE A 248 -12.44 -5.02 22.49
N ASP A 249 -12.42 -4.39 21.32
CA ASP A 249 -12.47 -5.09 20.02
C ASP A 249 -11.04 -5.41 19.58
N ILE A 250 -10.57 -6.61 19.96
CA ILE A 250 -9.18 -7.02 19.83
C ILE A 250 -8.71 -7.02 18.37
N LYS A 251 -9.50 -7.56 17.43
CA LYS A 251 -9.08 -7.59 16.01
C LYS A 251 -8.94 -6.16 15.47
N SER A 252 -10.00 -5.36 15.59
CA SER A 252 -10.01 -3.99 15.06
C SER A 252 -8.92 -3.11 15.68
N LEU A 253 -8.58 -3.32 16.95
CA LEU A 253 -7.49 -2.60 17.61
C LEU A 253 -6.13 -3.01 17.06
N PHE A 254 -5.84 -4.32 16.96
CA PHE A 254 -4.56 -4.83 16.46
C PHE A 254 -4.36 -4.58 14.95
N ASP A 255 -5.44 -4.36 14.20
CA ASP A 255 -5.42 -3.85 12.82
C ASP A 255 -4.93 -2.37 12.72
N ILE A 256 -4.93 -1.60 13.82
CA ILE A 256 -4.61 -0.15 13.83
C ILE A 256 -3.26 0.14 14.51
N VAL A 257 -2.98 -0.49 15.64
CA VAL A 257 -1.79 -0.19 16.47
C VAL A 257 -0.53 -0.89 15.95
N ASP A 258 0.63 -0.32 16.25
CA ASP A 258 1.94 -0.94 15.97
C ASP A 258 2.29 -2.04 16.97
N PHE A 259 1.86 -1.87 18.23
CA PHE A 259 1.95 -2.86 19.30
C PHE A 259 0.97 -2.56 20.45
N ALA A 260 0.71 -3.56 21.29
CA ALA A 260 -0.11 -3.42 22.49
C ALA A 260 0.62 -3.98 23.72
N ASN A 261 0.73 -3.15 24.73
CA ASN A 261 1.31 -3.43 26.04
C ASN A 261 0.27 -4.14 26.91
N ILE A 262 0.35 -5.46 27.04
CA ILE A 262 -0.59 -6.23 27.84
C ILE A 262 -0.12 -6.18 29.29
N MET A 263 -0.96 -5.61 30.16
CA MET A 263 -0.73 -5.48 31.60
C MET A 263 -0.90 -6.83 32.29
N THR A 264 -0.01 -7.78 31.98
CA THR A 264 0.07 -9.13 32.60
C THR A 264 0.77 -9.07 33.96
N TYR A 265 0.37 -8.08 34.75
CA TYR A 265 0.64 -7.86 36.16
C TYR A 265 -0.70 -7.46 36.80
N ASP A 266 -0.76 -7.24 38.11
CA ASP A 266 -2.01 -6.90 38.81
C ASP A 266 -3.15 -7.93 38.64
N MET A 267 -2.83 -9.17 38.25
CA MET A 267 -3.83 -10.22 38.02
C MET A 267 -4.39 -10.79 39.35
N ASN A 268 -3.68 -10.59 40.46
CA ASN A 268 -4.14 -10.89 41.82
C ASN A 268 -3.59 -9.85 42.80
N GLY A 269 -4.39 -9.48 43.82
CA GLY A 269 -4.01 -8.49 44.84
C GLY A 269 -5.02 -8.38 45.98
N ALA A 270 -4.74 -7.50 46.95
CA ALA A 270 -5.45 -7.35 48.22
C ALA A 270 -6.96 -6.98 48.13
N TRP A 271 -7.44 -6.61 46.95
CA TRP A 271 -8.87 -6.47 46.65
C TRP A 271 -9.64 -7.80 46.74
N ASN A 272 -8.94 -8.93 46.67
CA ASN A 272 -9.46 -10.27 46.94
C ASN A 272 -8.87 -10.81 48.25
N THR A 273 -9.65 -11.58 49.04
CA THR A 273 -9.13 -12.30 50.22
C THR A 273 -8.38 -13.58 49.89
N THR A 274 -8.32 -13.98 48.61
CA THR A 274 -7.60 -15.19 48.17
C THR A 274 -6.26 -14.78 47.59
N SER A 275 -5.17 -15.35 48.10
CA SER A 275 -3.82 -15.11 47.57
C SER A 275 -3.63 -15.78 46.20
N GLY A 276 -2.74 -15.23 45.38
CA GLY A 276 -2.38 -15.78 44.07
C GLY A 276 -1.18 -15.07 43.47
N HIS A 277 -0.74 -15.48 42.28
CA HIS A 277 0.34 -14.80 41.57
C HIS A 277 -0.18 -13.55 40.86
N GLN A 278 0.47 -12.41 41.03
CA GLN A 278 0.04 -11.19 40.33
C GLN A 278 0.48 -11.14 38.86
N THR A 279 1.53 -11.89 38.49
CA THR A 279 2.22 -11.75 37.20
C THR A 279 2.78 -13.07 36.65
N GLY A 280 2.16 -14.21 37.04
CA GLY A 280 2.64 -15.54 36.66
C GLY A 280 2.63 -15.78 35.15
N LEU A 281 3.67 -16.46 34.63
CA LEU A 281 3.81 -16.76 33.21
C LEU A 281 2.75 -17.78 32.76
N TYR A 282 2.59 -18.87 33.50
CA TYR A 282 1.55 -19.88 33.27
C TYR A 282 0.61 -19.97 34.46
N THR A 283 -0.57 -20.55 34.26
CA THR A 283 -1.54 -20.78 35.34
C THR A 283 -1.18 -22.00 36.18
N ASN A 284 -1.08 -21.85 37.50
CA ASN A 284 -0.92 -23.00 38.41
C ASN A 284 -2.16 -23.91 38.33
N PRO A 285 -2.01 -25.25 38.23
CA PRO A 285 -3.15 -26.18 38.20
C PRO A 285 -4.13 -26.09 39.38
N ASN A 286 -3.68 -25.57 40.53
CA ASN A 286 -4.48 -25.39 41.76
C ASN A 286 -5.11 -23.99 41.88
N ASP A 287 -4.89 -23.09 40.91
CA ASP A 287 -5.49 -21.75 40.92
C ASP A 287 -7.02 -21.83 40.78
N PRO A 288 -7.81 -21.30 41.73
CA PRO A 288 -9.27 -21.34 41.67
C PRO A 288 -9.85 -20.52 40.51
N ASN A 289 -9.09 -19.58 39.94
CA ASN A 289 -9.48 -18.72 38.84
C ASN A 289 -8.93 -19.16 37.48
N LYS A 290 -8.42 -20.40 37.37
CA LYS A 290 -7.87 -20.95 36.12
C LYS A 290 -8.84 -20.82 34.93
N GLY A 291 -8.35 -20.28 33.82
CA GLY A 291 -9.13 -19.99 32.60
C GLY A 291 -9.77 -18.59 32.56
N ALA A 292 -9.54 -17.75 33.58
CA ALA A 292 -10.02 -16.36 33.62
C ALA A 292 -9.11 -15.35 32.90
N GLY A 293 -7.94 -15.77 32.38
CA GLY A 293 -6.96 -14.84 31.81
C GLY A 293 -6.12 -14.14 32.88
N LEU A 294 -5.71 -14.89 33.92
CA LEU A 294 -4.90 -14.39 35.04
C LEU A 294 -3.47 -14.95 35.06
N SER A 295 -2.95 -15.28 33.87
CA SER A 295 -1.54 -15.56 33.61
C SER A 295 -1.15 -15.02 32.24
N VAL A 296 0.16 -14.78 32.01
CA VAL A 296 0.66 -14.28 30.71
C VAL A 296 0.19 -15.17 29.56
N ASP A 297 0.35 -16.49 29.70
CA ASP A 297 -0.01 -17.47 28.67
C ASP A 297 -1.52 -17.49 28.37
N GLU A 298 -2.38 -17.46 29.39
CA GLU A 298 -3.84 -17.39 29.15
C GLU A 298 -4.23 -16.10 28.43
N SER A 299 -3.67 -14.95 28.82
CA SER A 299 -3.97 -13.65 28.18
C SER A 299 -3.46 -13.59 26.73
N VAL A 300 -2.23 -14.04 26.48
CA VAL A 300 -1.63 -14.09 25.13
C VAL A 300 -2.40 -15.03 24.21
N ASN A 301 -2.72 -16.24 24.68
CA ASN A 301 -3.50 -17.19 23.91
C ASN A 301 -4.93 -16.68 23.67
N TYR A 302 -5.51 -15.93 24.61
CA TYR A 302 -6.81 -15.31 24.42
C TYR A 302 -6.79 -14.25 23.32
N LEU A 303 -5.85 -13.31 23.38
CA LEU A 303 -5.66 -12.26 22.38
C LEU A 303 -5.45 -12.86 20.98
N LYS A 304 -4.56 -13.85 20.84
CA LYS A 304 -4.32 -14.58 19.58
C LYS A 304 -5.59 -15.27 19.07
N SER A 305 -6.39 -15.89 19.95
CA SER A 305 -7.68 -16.51 19.58
C SER A 305 -8.74 -15.50 19.10
N LYS A 306 -8.53 -14.21 19.35
CA LYS A 306 -9.39 -13.09 18.94
C LYS A 306 -8.82 -12.27 17.79
N GLY A 307 -7.74 -12.74 17.16
CA GLY A 307 -7.15 -12.13 15.96
C GLY A 307 -6.01 -11.14 16.22
N ALA A 308 -5.46 -11.07 17.44
CA ALA A 308 -4.25 -10.29 17.68
C ALA A 308 -3.01 -10.93 17.03
N GLU A 309 -2.25 -10.15 16.27
CA GLU A 309 -0.97 -10.56 15.68
C GLU A 309 0.10 -10.76 16.77
N ALA A 310 0.78 -11.91 16.77
CA ALA A 310 1.74 -12.28 17.81
C ALA A 310 2.86 -11.23 18.00
N ASN A 311 3.47 -10.79 16.89
CA ASN A 311 4.53 -9.79 16.82
C ASN A 311 4.11 -8.36 17.25
N LYS A 312 2.83 -8.14 17.55
CA LYS A 312 2.32 -6.89 18.14
C LYS A 312 2.02 -7.00 19.64
N ILE A 313 2.02 -8.21 20.21
CA ILE A 313 1.74 -8.43 21.65
C ILE A 313 3.03 -8.21 22.46
N VAL A 314 3.02 -7.24 23.38
CA VAL A 314 4.12 -6.97 24.32
C VAL A 314 3.66 -7.34 25.73
N VAL A 315 4.37 -8.24 26.42
CA VAL A 315 3.91 -8.78 27.72
C VAL A 315 4.54 -8.08 28.92
N GLY A 316 3.76 -7.89 29.99
CA GLY A 316 4.15 -7.17 31.20
C GLY A 316 5.02 -7.95 32.20
N ALA A 317 5.96 -7.25 32.82
CA ALA A 317 6.72 -7.65 34.00
C ALA A 317 6.53 -6.65 35.15
N ALA A 318 6.30 -7.15 36.37
CA ALA A 318 6.04 -6.31 37.55
C ALA A 318 7.32 -6.06 38.35
N TYR A 319 7.83 -4.82 38.36
CA TYR A 319 9.01 -4.45 39.15
C TYR A 319 8.63 -4.12 40.61
N TYR A 320 7.54 -4.70 41.10
CA TYR A 320 6.97 -4.46 42.43
C TYR A 320 6.22 -5.69 42.93
N THR A 321 5.94 -5.72 44.23
CA THR A 321 5.15 -6.78 44.88
C THR A 321 3.66 -6.42 45.00
N ARG A 322 2.83 -7.45 45.15
CA ARG A 322 1.50 -7.37 45.78
C ARG A 322 1.42 -8.38 46.89
N GLY A 323 0.72 -8.09 47.99
CA GLY A 323 0.76 -8.96 49.16
C GLY A 323 -0.40 -8.85 50.13
N TRP A 324 -0.50 -9.87 50.99
CA TRP A 324 -1.58 -10.13 51.94
C TRP A 324 -1.06 -10.50 53.33
N GLU A 325 -1.90 -10.30 54.34
CA GLU A 325 -1.61 -10.65 55.74
C GLU A 325 -2.37 -11.90 56.19
N LYS A 326 -1.70 -12.70 57.05
CA LYS A 326 -2.26 -13.91 57.67
C LYS A 326 -2.91 -14.90 56.71
N VAL A 327 -2.30 -15.10 55.55
CA VAL A 327 -2.70 -16.10 54.57
C VAL A 327 -2.47 -17.51 55.13
N VAL A 328 -3.54 -18.31 55.20
CA VAL A 328 -3.43 -19.72 55.57
C VAL A 328 -2.63 -20.50 54.53
N GLY A 329 -1.95 -21.58 54.94
CA GLY A 329 -0.91 -22.26 54.13
C GLY A 329 -1.31 -22.91 52.80
N GLY A 330 -2.53 -22.71 52.29
CA GLY A 330 -2.99 -23.28 51.02
C GLY A 330 -3.26 -24.80 51.09
N SER A 331 -3.58 -25.39 49.94
CA SER A 331 -3.82 -26.84 49.79
C SER A 331 -2.61 -27.62 49.29
N ASP A 332 -1.61 -26.95 48.69
CA ASP A 332 -0.39 -27.57 48.16
C ASP A 332 0.81 -27.30 49.08
N PRO A 333 1.36 -28.31 49.77
CA PRO A 333 2.52 -28.12 50.66
C PRO A 333 3.83 -27.79 49.91
N LYS A 334 3.89 -27.93 48.58
CA LYS A 334 5.04 -27.50 47.78
C LYS A 334 5.02 -26.00 47.48
N ASN A 335 3.82 -25.43 47.42
CA ASN A 335 3.57 -24.01 47.14
C ASN A 335 2.77 -23.39 48.31
N PRO A 336 3.32 -23.39 49.54
CA PRO A 336 2.58 -22.97 50.72
C PRO A 336 2.15 -21.51 50.62
N GLY A 337 0.94 -21.25 51.11
CA GLY A 337 0.33 -19.92 51.14
C GLY A 337 -0.37 -19.49 49.84
N LEU A 338 -0.09 -20.08 48.68
CA LEU A 338 -0.84 -19.79 47.45
C LEU A 338 -2.27 -20.31 47.54
N PHE A 339 -3.22 -19.54 46.99
CA PHE A 339 -4.66 -19.83 46.98
C PHE A 339 -5.27 -20.02 48.38
N GLY A 340 -4.56 -19.54 49.40
CA GLY A 340 -5.02 -19.48 50.78
C GLY A 340 -5.89 -18.24 51.02
N GLN A 341 -6.75 -18.31 52.03
CA GLN A 341 -7.49 -17.15 52.52
C GLN A 341 -6.61 -16.29 53.43
N ALA A 342 -6.50 -15.01 53.09
CA ALA A 342 -5.99 -13.92 53.91
C ALA A 342 -7.02 -13.52 54.99
N GLN A 343 -6.57 -12.88 56.07
CA GLN A 343 -7.49 -12.29 57.05
C GLN A 343 -7.62 -10.78 56.82
N VAL A 344 -8.85 -10.28 56.89
CA VAL A 344 -9.13 -8.83 56.85
C VAL A 344 -8.81 -8.22 58.22
N ILE A 345 -7.54 -7.88 58.44
CA ILE A 345 -6.98 -7.45 59.74
C ILE A 345 -6.08 -6.21 59.67
N THR A 346 -5.71 -5.78 58.48
CA THR A 346 -5.04 -4.51 58.23
C THR A 346 -6.07 -3.45 57.89
N LYS A 347 -5.61 -2.23 57.59
CA LYS A 347 -6.46 -1.13 57.16
C LYS A 347 -5.83 -0.36 56.01
N ASP A 348 -6.66 0.22 55.17
CA ASP A 348 -6.27 1.28 54.24
C ASP A 348 -6.15 2.63 54.99
N SER A 349 -5.68 3.68 54.32
CA SER A 349 -5.34 4.96 54.98
C SER A 349 -6.53 5.57 55.73
N ASP A 350 -7.73 5.38 55.18
CA ASP A 350 -9.02 5.87 55.62
C ASP A 350 -9.65 5.07 56.78
N GLN A 351 -8.93 4.05 57.25
CA GLN A 351 -9.32 3.10 58.29
C GLN A 351 -10.30 1.99 57.86
N THR A 352 -10.64 1.85 56.58
CA THR A 352 -11.43 0.70 56.09
C THR A 352 -10.65 -0.61 56.27
N PRO A 353 -11.30 -1.72 56.67
CA PRO A 353 -10.62 -3.00 56.86
C PRO A 353 -10.21 -3.64 55.54
N THR A 354 -8.97 -4.09 55.44
CA THR A 354 -8.40 -4.72 54.24
C THR A 354 -7.64 -6.01 54.58
N SER A 355 -7.34 -6.80 53.55
CA SER A 355 -6.57 -8.05 53.67
C SER A 355 -5.10 -7.91 53.29
N GLY A 356 -4.73 -6.75 52.73
CA GLY A 356 -3.41 -6.53 52.16
C GLY A 356 -2.30 -6.27 53.18
N ALA A 357 -1.07 -6.58 52.78
CA ALA A 357 0.11 -6.33 53.60
C ALA A 357 0.55 -4.87 53.57
N LYS A 358 1.49 -4.53 54.45
CA LYS A 358 2.09 -3.19 54.48
C LYS A 358 2.86 -2.93 53.19
N ASN A 359 2.75 -1.71 52.70
CA ASN A 359 3.57 -1.20 51.60
C ASN A 359 4.97 -0.78 52.09
N GLU A 360 5.85 -0.51 51.13
CA GLU A 360 7.17 0.10 51.34
C GLU A 360 7.07 1.46 52.03
N ALA A 361 6.22 2.35 51.51
CA ALA A 361 5.85 3.59 52.18
C ALA A 361 4.79 3.31 53.26
N PRO A 362 5.01 3.70 54.53
CA PRO A 362 3.99 3.60 55.56
C PRO A 362 2.76 4.46 55.20
N LEU A 363 1.56 3.92 55.42
CA LEU A 363 0.32 4.69 55.28
C LEU A 363 0.17 5.67 56.44
N THR A 364 -0.01 6.95 56.15
CA THR A 364 -0.50 7.95 57.12
C THR A 364 -2.02 8.02 57.06
N MET A 365 -2.67 8.22 58.20
CA MET A 365 -4.13 8.40 58.25
C MET A 365 -4.52 9.74 57.60
N GLY A 366 -5.21 9.67 56.46
CA GLY A 366 -5.66 10.83 55.69
C GLY A 366 -4.77 11.27 54.52
N ASP A 367 -3.62 10.63 54.29
CA ASP A 367 -2.75 10.93 53.13
C ASP A 367 -3.24 10.26 51.83
N GLY A 368 -4.11 9.25 51.96
CA GLY A 368 -4.63 8.46 50.86
C GLY A 368 -3.69 7.33 50.42
N GLY A 369 -4.14 6.08 50.58
CA GLY A 369 -3.41 4.90 50.09
C GLY A 369 -3.90 3.57 50.68
N ARG A 370 -3.99 2.56 49.82
CA ARG A 370 -4.37 1.19 50.18
C ARG A 370 -3.19 0.38 50.70
N SER A 371 -3.39 -0.45 51.73
CA SER A 371 -2.46 -1.52 52.10
C SER A 371 -2.57 -2.63 51.04
N GLY A 372 -1.66 -2.63 50.07
CA GLY A 372 -1.65 -3.57 48.94
C GLY A 372 -0.47 -4.55 48.95
N GLY A 373 0.39 -4.49 49.96
CA GLY A 373 1.68 -5.17 49.99
C GLY A 373 2.63 -4.69 48.90
N VAL A 374 2.57 -3.40 48.54
CA VAL A 374 3.34 -2.84 47.41
C VAL A 374 4.72 -2.38 47.86
N TRP A 375 5.74 -3.09 47.39
CA TRP A 375 7.16 -2.76 47.52
C TRP A 375 7.79 -2.78 46.15
N SER A 376 8.64 -1.80 45.86
CA SER A 376 9.50 -1.84 44.68
C SER A 376 10.50 -3.01 44.75
N TYR A 377 10.91 -3.53 43.59
CA TYR A 377 11.87 -4.61 43.49
C TYR A 377 13.23 -4.24 44.14
N ARG A 378 13.67 -2.98 44.00
CA ARG A 378 14.85 -2.44 44.72
C ARG A 378 14.75 -2.55 46.25
N SER A 379 13.54 -2.57 46.81
CA SER A 379 13.28 -2.53 48.25
C SER A 379 12.90 -3.88 48.87
N LEU A 380 13.09 -5.00 48.16
CA LEU A 380 12.84 -6.35 48.71
C LEU A 380 13.67 -6.68 49.96
N ASN A 381 14.84 -6.07 50.15
CA ASN A 381 15.61 -6.19 51.40
C ASN A 381 14.95 -5.43 52.56
N GLY A 382 14.28 -4.31 52.29
CA GLY A 382 13.44 -3.59 53.25
C GLY A 382 12.21 -4.42 53.64
N LEU A 383 11.53 -5.03 52.66
CA LEU A 383 10.42 -5.97 52.88
C LEU A 383 10.86 -7.12 53.80
N LYS A 384 11.96 -7.82 53.45
CA LYS A 384 12.53 -8.91 54.24
C LYS A 384 12.98 -8.47 55.64
N SER A 385 13.32 -7.19 55.84
CA SER A 385 13.64 -6.62 57.16
C SER A 385 12.39 -6.34 57.99
N GLN A 386 11.28 -5.92 57.36
CA GLN A 386 10.00 -5.70 58.04
C GLN A 386 9.28 -7.04 58.35
N TYR A 387 9.47 -8.05 57.51
CA TYR A 387 8.90 -9.38 57.63
C TYR A 387 9.99 -10.48 57.70
N PRO A 388 10.77 -10.56 58.78
CA PRO A 388 11.97 -11.44 58.86
C PRO A 388 11.69 -12.94 58.76
N GLY A 389 10.43 -13.38 58.83
CA GLY A 389 10.03 -14.77 58.64
C GLY A 389 9.85 -15.19 57.17
N VAL A 390 9.73 -14.25 56.23
CA VAL A 390 9.40 -14.59 54.83
C VAL A 390 10.57 -15.25 54.12
N LYS A 391 10.25 -16.29 53.34
CA LYS A 391 11.19 -17.02 52.50
C LYS A 391 10.70 -17.00 51.07
N GLU A 392 11.64 -17.04 50.14
CA GLU A 392 11.32 -17.12 48.71
C GLU A 392 11.00 -18.56 48.32
N TYR A 393 9.90 -18.71 47.59
CA TYR A 393 9.41 -19.94 47.00
C TYR A 393 9.30 -19.75 45.49
N TRP A 394 9.49 -20.84 44.74
CA TRP A 394 9.37 -20.86 43.29
C TRP A 394 8.28 -21.82 42.88
N ASP A 395 7.19 -21.28 42.32
CA ASP A 395 6.16 -22.09 41.69
C ASP A 395 6.64 -22.49 40.28
N ASP A 396 7.06 -23.74 40.14
CA ASP A 396 7.56 -24.24 38.87
C ASP A 396 6.46 -24.50 37.83
N SER A 397 5.18 -24.54 38.23
CA SER A 397 4.06 -24.62 37.29
C SER A 397 3.79 -23.26 36.67
N ALA A 398 3.76 -22.20 37.49
CA ALA A 398 3.51 -20.83 37.04
C ALA A 398 4.76 -20.10 36.50
N LYS A 399 5.96 -20.64 36.77
CA LYS A 399 7.28 -20.00 36.58
C LYS A 399 7.36 -18.63 37.27
N ALA A 400 6.87 -18.57 38.52
CA ALA A 400 6.72 -17.34 39.28
C ALA A 400 7.35 -17.44 40.70
N PRO A 401 8.08 -16.41 41.15
CA PRO A 401 8.57 -16.32 42.51
C PRO A 401 7.53 -15.68 43.44
N TYR A 402 7.57 -16.04 44.72
CA TYR A 402 6.83 -15.32 45.75
C TYR A 402 7.51 -15.49 47.12
N LEU A 403 7.26 -14.56 48.03
CA LEU A 403 7.72 -14.58 49.42
C LEU A 403 6.56 -15.06 50.32
N TYR A 404 6.82 -15.97 51.25
CA TYR A 404 5.83 -16.40 52.25
C TYR A 404 6.48 -16.73 53.61
N ASP A 405 5.80 -16.39 54.70
CA ASP A 405 6.14 -16.87 56.06
C ASP A 405 5.05 -17.81 56.58
N PRO A 406 5.34 -19.13 56.74
CA PRO A 406 4.40 -20.09 57.32
C PRO A 406 3.94 -19.80 58.76
N ASN A 407 4.60 -18.89 59.50
CA ASN A 407 4.24 -18.57 60.88
C ASN A 407 3.29 -17.36 60.99
N SER A 408 3.61 -16.25 60.32
CA SER A 408 2.75 -15.05 60.29
C SER A 408 1.67 -15.09 59.22
N GLY A 409 1.88 -15.88 58.16
CA GLY A 409 1.03 -15.93 56.97
C GLY A 409 1.21 -14.75 56.01
N ALA A 410 2.21 -13.88 56.21
CA ALA A 410 2.49 -12.79 55.27
C ALA A 410 2.95 -13.35 53.91
N LEU A 411 2.35 -12.88 52.81
CA LEU A 411 2.62 -13.35 51.44
C LEU A 411 2.82 -12.18 50.47
N PHE A 412 3.82 -12.26 49.59
CA PHE A 412 4.09 -11.27 48.55
C PHE A 412 4.47 -11.92 47.21
N THR A 413 3.84 -11.54 46.10
CA THR A 413 4.08 -12.06 44.73
C THR A 413 4.65 -10.96 43.83
N TYR A 414 5.59 -11.28 42.93
CA TYR A 414 6.37 -10.32 42.13
C TYR A 414 7.11 -11.02 40.96
N ASP A 415 7.89 -10.27 40.15
CA ASP A 415 8.88 -10.83 39.22
C ASP A 415 10.32 -10.71 39.77
N ASN A 416 11.18 -11.68 39.43
CA ASN A 416 12.62 -11.58 39.62
C ASN A 416 13.38 -11.91 38.32
N VAL A 417 14.72 -11.80 38.33
CA VAL A 417 15.58 -12.10 37.17
C VAL A 417 15.24 -13.45 36.50
N LYS A 418 14.85 -14.47 37.29
CA LYS A 418 14.50 -15.79 36.77
C LYS A 418 13.16 -15.78 36.02
N SER A 419 12.09 -15.22 36.60
CA SER A 419 10.79 -15.18 35.91
C SER A 419 10.79 -14.23 34.71
N VAL A 420 11.52 -13.11 34.79
CA VAL A 420 11.78 -12.23 33.63
C VAL A 420 12.50 -12.98 32.51
N GLY A 421 13.51 -13.80 32.84
CA GLY A 421 14.19 -14.67 31.86
C GLY A 421 13.27 -15.71 31.21
N GLU A 422 12.39 -16.35 31.98
CA GLU A 422 11.38 -17.29 31.47
C GLU A 422 10.34 -16.58 30.57
N LYS A 423 9.90 -15.36 30.94
CA LYS A 423 9.01 -14.52 30.11
C LYS A 423 9.68 -14.10 28.80
N ALA A 424 10.94 -13.68 28.83
CA ALA A 424 11.70 -13.31 27.62
C ALA A 424 11.91 -14.52 26.70
N LYS A 425 12.16 -15.71 27.28
CA LYS A 425 12.17 -16.97 26.54
C LYS A 425 10.80 -17.26 25.91
N TYR A 426 9.70 -17.13 26.66
CA TYR A 426 8.35 -17.34 26.13
C TYR A 426 8.01 -16.40 24.97
N VAL A 427 8.38 -15.12 25.07
CA VAL A 427 8.28 -14.11 23.99
C VAL A 427 9.05 -14.55 22.75
N ASN A 428 10.27 -15.06 22.91
CA ASN A 428 11.07 -15.57 21.81
C ASN A 428 10.46 -16.83 21.17
N ASP A 429 10.02 -17.79 21.98
CA ASP A 429 9.46 -19.07 21.52
C ASP A 429 8.10 -18.91 20.81
N ASN A 430 7.34 -17.86 21.15
CA ASN A 430 6.00 -17.58 20.59
C ASN A 430 5.97 -16.43 19.57
N GLU A 431 7.14 -15.93 19.16
CA GLU A 431 7.31 -14.83 18.20
C GLU A 431 6.55 -13.55 18.59
N LEU A 432 6.50 -13.24 19.90
CA LEU A 432 5.78 -12.09 20.42
C LEU A 432 6.55 -10.77 20.19
N GLY A 433 5.82 -9.66 20.21
CA GLY A 433 6.34 -8.31 19.94
C GLY A 433 7.32 -7.76 20.96
N GLY A 434 7.34 -8.28 22.20
CA GLY A 434 8.32 -7.84 23.20
C GLY A 434 7.89 -8.01 24.65
N MET A 435 8.56 -7.28 25.54
CA MET A 435 8.20 -7.14 26.95
C MET A 435 8.13 -5.66 27.38
N ILE A 436 7.30 -5.37 28.37
CA ILE A 436 7.19 -4.06 29.03
C ILE A 436 7.37 -4.18 30.55
N GLY A 437 8.13 -3.27 31.15
CA GLY A 437 8.25 -3.16 32.61
C GLY A 437 7.40 -2.03 33.20
N TRP A 438 6.72 -2.32 34.30
CA TRP A 438 6.16 -1.30 35.21
C TRP A 438 6.90 -1.37 36.56
N MET A 439 7.68 -0.37 36.97
CA MET A 439 8.16 0.80 36.20
C MET A 439 9.62 1.12 36.52
N ALA A 440 10.29 1.95 35.71
CA ALA A 440 11.75 2.13 35.69
C ALA A 440 12.37 2.42 37.08
N GLY A 441 11.76 3.30 37.86
CA GLY A 441 12.24 3.66 39.20
C GLY A 441 12.16 2.53 40.22
N GLN A 442 11.41 1.45 39.97
CA GLN A 442 11.26 0.33 40.91
C GLN A 442 12.30 -0.78 40.70
N ASP A 443 13.02 -0.80 39.57
CA ASP A 443 14.10 -1.77 39.29
C ASP A 443 15.28 -1.60 40.27
N ALA A 444 16.03 -2.67 40.49
CA ALA A 444 17.23 -2.65 41.33
C ALA A 444 18.47 -2.30 40.50
N PRO A 445 19.50 -1.67 41.08
CA PRO A 445 20.74 -1.41 40.36
C PRO A 445 21.65 -2.66 40.38
N THR A 446 22.16 -3.10 39.23
CA THR A 446 23.07 -4.29 39.15
C THR A 446 24.38 -4.07 39.92
N ASN A 447 24.78 -2.81 40.12
CA ASN A 447 25.98 -2.38 40.85
C ASN A 447 25.61 -1.25 41.83
N ASN A 448 26.54 -0.77 42.65
CA ASN A 448 26.32 0.38 43.56
C ASN A 448 26.23 1.76 42.85
N GLY A 449 25.59 1.84 41.68
CA GLY A 449 25.38 3.07 40.90
C GLY A 449 23.93 3.58 40.97
N SER A 450 23.66 4.72 40.34
CA SER A 450 22.30 5.29 40.28
C SER A 450 21.41 4.63 39.21
N LYS A 451 22.01 4.02 38.18
CA LYS A 451 21.29 3.25 37.14
C LYS A 451 20.59 2.03 37.76
N ARG A 452 19.27 1.99 37.64
CA ARG A 452 18.40 0.88 38.06
C ARG A 452 18.13 0.01 36.84
N ASP A 453 18.67 -1.21 36.81
CA ASP A 453 18.79 -1.99 35.57
C ASP A 453 18.76 -3.52 35.71
N GLU A 454 18.63 -4.12 36.90
CA GLU A 454 18.78 -5.57 37.06
C GLU A 454 17.73 -6.38 36.27
N LEU A 455 16.44 -6.06 36.41
CA LEU A 455 15.38 -6.70 35.64
C LEU A 455 15.35 -6.21 34.20
N THR A 456 15.66 -4.94 33.95
CA THR A 456 15.73 -4.37 32.60
C THR A 456 16.80 -5.07 31.74
N LYS A 457 17.94 -5.38 32.36
CA LYS A 457 19.05 -6.14 31.79
C LYS A 457 18.68 -7.59 31.55
N ALA A 458 18.00 -8.24 32.50
CA ALA A 458 17.47 -9.59 32.31
C ALA A 458 16.53 -9.66 31.09
N THR A 459 15.64 -8.68 30.91
CA THR A 459 14.80 -8.54 29.72
C THR A 459 15.63 -8.35 28.44
N LYS A 460 16.58 -7.42 28.44
CA LYS A 460 17.46 -7.16 27.28
C LYS A 460 18.25 -8.40 26.86
N GLN A 461 18.88 -9.08 27.82
CA GLN A 461 19.65 -10.30 27.58
C GLN A 461 18.75 -11.45 27.10
N GLY A 462 17.56 -11.60 27.68
CA GLY A 462 16.60 -12.62 27.26
C GLY A 462 16.07 -12.43 25.85
N LEU A 463 15.76 -11.19 25.45
CA LEU A 463 15.19 -10.89 24.12
C LEU A 463 16.23 -10.77 22.99
N PHE A 464 17.41 -10.18 23.28
CA PHE A 464 18.40 -9.80 22.26
C PHE A 464 19.79 -10.43 22.47
N GLY A 465 20.03 -11.11 23.59
CA GLY A 465 21.36 -11.58 24.00
C GLY A 465 22.32 -10.42 24.26
N GLU A 466 23.61 -10.66 24.01
CA GLU A 466 24.68 -9.66 24.20
C GLU A 466 24.79 -8.63 23.06
N ASN A 467 23.96 -8.74 22.01
CA ASN A 467 24.01 -7.83 20.87
C ASN A 467 23.72 -6.36 21.27
N LYS A 468 24.30 -5.40 20.54
CA LYS A 468 23.90 -3.99 20.62
C LYS A 468 22.48 -3.85 20.05
N LEU A 469 21.65 -2.98 20.64
CA LEU A 469 20.34 -2.66 20.08
C LEU A 469 20.49 -1.83 18.79
N PRO A 470 19.57 -1.95 17.81
CA PRO A 470 19.57 -1.10 16.62
C PRO A 470 19.48 0.38 16.99
N GLU A 471 20.21 1.23 16.29
CA GLU A 471 20.18 2.69 16.45
C GLU A 471 19.44 3.33 15.27
N TYR A 472 18.75 4.44 15.53
CA TYR A 472 17.92 5.15 14.57
C TYR A 472 18.40 6.60 14.39
N GLU A 473 18.15 7.18 13.22
CA GLU A 473 18.37 8.61 13.00
C GLU A 473 17.31 9.43 13.77
N ILE A 474 17.75 10.30 14.68
CA ILE A 474 16.84 11.18 15.41
C ILE A 474 16.60 12.45 14.56
N LYS A 475 15.45 12.50 13.89
CA LYS A 475 14.99 13.72 13.21
C LYS A 475 14.51 14.78 14.23
N TYR A 476 14.80 16.04 13.95
CA TYR A 476 14.38 17.19 14.75
C TYR A 476 13.63 18.19 13.88
N SER A 477 12.57 18.79 14.42
CA SER A 477 11.93 19.97 13.82
C SER A 477 12.95 21.10 13.70
N LYS A 478 13.07 21.71 12.52
CA LYS A 478 13.89 22.91 12.32
C LYS A 478 13.24 24.11 13.00
N LEU A 479 14.07 24.98 13.58
CA LEU A 479 13.65 26.25 14.17
C LEU A 479 13.76 27.38 13.15
N ASN A 480 12.78 28.28 13.16
CA ASN A 480 12.71 29.49 12.34
C ASN A 480 13.74 30.55 12.80
N VAL A 481 15.02 30.25 12.59
CA VAL A 481 16.15 31.06 13.06
C VAL A 481 16.93 31.58 11.86
N THR A 482 17.21 32.88 11.89
CA THR A 482 17.98 33.57 10.85
C THR A 482 19.22 34.21 11.44
N ALA A 483 20.39 34.03 10.82
CA ALA A 483 21.58 34.81 11.13
C ALA A 483 21.77 35.98 10.15
N THR A 484 22.10 37.15 10.67
CA THR A 484 22.56 38.32 9.91
C THR A 484 24.03 38.58 10.19
N VAL A 485 24.84 38.71 9.15
CA VAL A 485 26.28 39.00 9.25
C VAL A 485 26.56 40.41 8.74
N LYS A 486 27.35 41.18 9.48
CA LYS A 486 27.85 42.52 9.08
C LYS A 486 29.35 42.60 9.34
N THR A 487 30.08 43.40 8.55
CA THR A 487 31.46 43.75 8.89
C THR A 487 31.50 44.94 9.85
N TYR A 488 32.54 45.02 10.69
CA TYR A 488 32.83 46.18 11.51
C TYR A 488 34.33 46.49 11.51
N LYS A 489 34.67 47.75 11.80
CA LYS A 489 36.05 48.22 11.98
C LYS A 489 36.18 48.95 13.31
N GLU A 490 37.27 48.73 14.02
CA GLU A 490 37.57 49.42 15.28
C GLU A 490 37.87 50.91 15.02
N SER A 491 37.47 51.77 15.95
CA SER A 491 37.72 53.22 15.90
C SER A 491 39.21 53.60 15.95
N TRP A 492 40.08 52.64 16.28
CA TRP A 492 41.53 52.78 16.32
C TRP A 492 42.21 51.64 15.54
N GLY A 493 42.95 51.99 14.49
CA GLY A 493 43.77 51.05 13.70
C GLY A 493 43.05 50.40 12.51
N ASN A 494 43.55 49.23 12.10
CA ASN A 494 43.03 48.44 10.96
C ASN A 494 42.42 47.08 11.37
N SER A 495 42.24 46.86 12.67
CA SER A 495 41.49 45.71 13.20
C SER A 495 39.98 45.90 13.02
N GLY A 496 39.27 44.78 12.89
CA GLY A 496 37.84 44.71 12.71
C GLY A 496 37.42 43.24 12.66
N GLY A 497 36.24 42.97 12.11
CA GLY A 497 35.73 41.60 12.00
C GLY A 497 34.27 41.56 11.60
N TYR A 498 33.56 40.55 12.09
CA TYR A 498 32.16 40.29 11.81
C TYR A 498 31.31 40.47 13.07
N GLU A 499 30.18 41.16 12.94
CA GLU A 499 29.09 41.22 13.91
C GLU A 499 27.97 40.29 13.40
N ILE A 500 27.61 39.30 14.21
CA ILE A 500 26.64 38.26 13.84
C ILE A 500 25.45 38.35 14.78
N THR A 501 24.28 38.67 14.23
CA THR A 501 23.01 38.70 14.94
C THR A 501 22.20 37.45 14.62
N ILE A 502 21.89 36.66 15.64
CA ILE A 502 21.01 35.50 15.58
C ILE A 502 19.62 35.97 16.02
N LYS A 503 18.61 35.80 15.16
CA LYS A 503 17.20 36.07 15.50
C LYS A 503 16.40 34.78 15.50
N ASN A 504 15.72 34.54 16.62
CA ASN A 504 14.65 33.56 16.71
C ASN A 504 13.35 34.24 16.20
N ASN A 505 12.79 33.75 15.09
CA ASN A 505 11.59 34.30 14.47
C ASN A 505 10.31 33.54 14.85
N GLU A 506 10.40 32.51 15.70
CA GLU A 506 9.23 31.81 16.21
C GLU A 506 8.34 32.76 17.05
N THR A 507 7.04 32.49 17.06
CA THR A 507 6.03 33.27 17.76
C THR A 507 5.17 32.36 18.62
N PRO A 508 4.85 32.68 19.89
CA PRO A 508 3.98 31.84 20.70
C PRO A 508 2.54 31.82 20.16
N ASN A 509 2.01 30.64 19.87
CA ASN A 509 0.67 30.44 19.29
C ASN A 509 -0.27 29.69 20.25
N GLU A 510 0.27 28.88 21.16
CA GLU A 510 -0.53 27.97 21.98
C GLU A 510 -1.10 28.64 23.25
N SER A 511 -2.35 28.29 23.56
CA SER A 511 -3.12 28.87 24.67
C SER A 511 -3.42 27.89 25.81
N ASN A 512 -3.47 26.59 25.52
CA ASN A 512 -3.50 25.54 26.54
C ASN A 512 -2.15 25.48 27.29
N ASP A 513 -2.18 25.30 28.61
CA ASP A 513 -0.99 25.43 29.46
C ASP A 513 0.08 24.35 29.19
N VAL A 514 -0.33 23.12 28.84
CA VAL A 514 0.58 22.05 28.41
C VAL A 514 1.26 22.43 27.11
N LEU A 515 0.45 22.71 26.09
CA LEU A 515 0.94 23.03 24.74
C LEU A 515 1.82 24.26 24.72
N LYS A 516 1.45 25.32 25.45
CA LYS A 516 2.25 26.54 25.61
C LYS A 516 3.60 26.26 26.27
N SER A 517 3.63 25.40 27.30
CA SER A 517 4.88 25.05 27.98
C SER A 517 5.83 24.26 27.06
N VAL A 518 5.30 23.30 26.30
CA VAL A 518 6.14 22.51 25.36
C VAL A 518 6.50 23.29 24.08
N GLU A 519 5.62 24.17 23.57
CA GLU A 519 5.93 25.13 22.49
C GLU A 519 7.09 26.04 22.92
N THR A 520 6.97 26.69 24.09
CA THR A 520 8.02 27.57 24.63
C THR A 520 9.37 26.84 24.78
N SER A 521 9.36 25.58 25.23
CA SER A 521 10.56 24.75 25.32
C SER A 521 11.11 24.40 23.93
N ALA A 522 10.27 23.93 23.02
CA ALA A 522 10.65 23.51 21.68
C ALA A 522 11.26 24.65 20.87
N GLU A 523 10.60 25.82 20.89
CA GLU A 523 10.87 26.98 20.04
C GLU A 523 11.88 27.98 20.64
N SER A 524 12.40 27.73 21.84
CA SER A 524 13.52 28.50 22.40
C SER A 524 14.86 27.86 22.05
N LEU A 525 15.84 28.66 21.61
CA LEU A 525 17.21 28.19 21.43
C LEU A 525 17.90 27.99 22.77
N LYS A 526 18.41 26.79 23.01
CA LYS A 526 19.03 26.36 24.27
C LYS A 526 20.52 26.05 24.08
N LEU A 527 21.37 26.72 24.86
CA LEU A 527 22.84 26.60 24.84
C LEU A 527 23.44 26.54 23.42
N PRO A 528 23.07 27.48 22.52
CA PRO A 528 23.40 27.39 21.11
C PRO A 528 24.91 27.43 20.87
N LYS A 529 25.34 26.66 19.86
CA LYS A 529 26.71 26.61 19.38
C LYS A 529 26.67 26.73 17.85
N PHE A 530 27.55 27.55 17.29
CA PHE A 530 27.59 27.87 15.87
C PHE A 530 28.86 27.35 15.22
N TYR A 531 28.72 26.75 14.05
CA TYR A 531 29.81 26.29 13.21
C TYR A 531 29.87 27.20 11.98
N ILE A 532 30.87 28.06 11.93
CA ILE A 532 31.01 29.13 10.94
C ILE A 532 32.10 28.75 9.95
N LYS A 533 31.69 28.38 8.74
CA LYS A 533 32.60 28.02 7.65
C LYS A 533 33.14 29.28 7.00
N ASN A 534 34.47 29.37 6.88
CA ASN A 534 35.14 30.51 6.26
C ASN A 534 36.37 30.09 5.44
N ASP A 535 36.97 31.02 4.70
CA ASP A 535 38.13 30.79 3.82
C ASP A 535 39.48 30.59 4.57
N GLY A 536 39.45 29.90 5.72
CA GLY A 536 40.63 29.63 6.55
C GLY A 536 41.11 30.82 7.39
N GLU A 537 40.29 31.85 7.56
CA GLU A 537 40.58 33.02 8.37
C GLU A 537 40.53 32.67 9.88
N GLN A 538 41.61 32.96 10.61
CA GLN A 538 41.63 32.78 12.06
C GLN A 538 40.81 33.88 12.74
N LEU A 539 39.61 33.53 13.19
CA LEU A 539 38.72 34.40 13.95
C LEU A 539 38.84 34.15 15.46
N SER A 540 38.60 35.22 16.23
CA SER A 540 38.60 35.21 17.70
C SER A 540 37.38 35.93 18.24
N GLY A 541 36.73 35.38 19.27
CA GLY A 541 35.59 36.05 19.91
C GLY A 541 36.00 37.18 20.85
N ASP A 542 35.08 38.12 21.07
CA ASP A 542 35.09 38.95 22.28
C ASP A 542 34.24 38.30 23.39
N TYR A 543 33.96 39.04 24.47
CA TYR A 543 33.18 38.53 25.60
C TYR A 543 31.71 38.18 25.27
N THR A 544 31.18 38.66 24.15
CA THR A 544 29.82 38.33 23.66
C THR A 544 29.78 37.02 22.89
N ALA A 545 30.90 36.60 22.28
CA ALA A 545 31.01 35.37 21.51
C ALA A 545 31.38 34.13 22.36
N GLY A 546 31.55 34.28 23.68
CA GLY A 546 31.84 33.16 24.57
C GLY A 546 33.17 32.47 24.26
N LYS A 547 33.15 31.14 24.12
CA LYS A 547 34.34 30.38 23.73
C LYS A 547 34.37 30.23 22.21
N VAL A 548 35.45 30.74 21.59
CA VAL A 548 35.71 30.55 20.16
C VAL A 548 36.89 29.61 19.94
N THR A 549 36.70 28.59 19.11
CA THR A 549 37.69 27.58 18.71
C THR A 549 37.71 27.43 17.19
N ASN A 550 38.68 26.69 16.65
CA ASN A 550 38.66 26.24 15.25
C ASN A 550 38.72 24.71 15.23
N GLU A 551 37.71 24.08 14.65
CA GLU A 551 37.47 22.63 14.66
C GLU A 551 37.06 22.22 13.23
N ASP A 552 37.75 21.25 12.64
CA ASP A 552 37.46 20.65 11.32
C ASP A 552 37.18 21.65 10.16
N GLY A 553 37.87 22.80 10.17
CA GLY A 553 37.73 23.84 9.14
C GLY A 553 36.62 24.86 9.38
N TYR A 554 35.94 24.79 10.53
CA TYR A 554 34.98 25.79 10.99
C TYR A 554 35.57 26.62 12.13
N THR A 555 35.25 27.91 12.17
CA THR A 555 35.31 28.69 13.42
C THR A 555 34.07 28.34 14.23
N VAL A 556 34.28 27.82 15.43
CA VAL A 556 33.23 27.35 16.32
C VAL A 556 33.00 28.36 17.44
N VAL A 557 31.75 28.75 17.65
CA VAL A 557 31.33 29.73 18.66
C VAL A 557 30.38 29.05 19.64
N ASP A 558 30.81 28.85 20.89
CA ASP A 558 30.02 28.24 21.95
C ASP A 558 29.57 29.30 22.96
N LEU A 559 28.26 29.61 22.96
CA LEU A 559 27.67 30.63 23.84
C LEU A 559 27.33 30.13 25.25
N LYS A 560 27.66 28.89 25.63
CA LYS A 560 27.26 28.35 26.94
C LYS A 560 27.73 29.17 28.14
N SER A 561 28.91 29.79 28.04
CA SER A 561 29.47 30.66 29.08
C SER A 561 28.90 32.09 29.07
N VAL A 562 27.96 32.40 28.18
CA VAL A 562 27.43 33.76 27.95
C VAL A 562 25.99 33.84 28.45
N TRP A 563 25.79 34.47 29.60
CA TRP A 563 24.49 34.49 30.29
C TRP A 563 23.32 34.99 29.41
N GLU A 564 23.55 36.00 28.58
CA GLU A 564 22.54 36.59 27.68
C GLU A 564 22.38 35.84 26.35
N GLY A 565 23.34 34.99 25.98
CA GLY A 565 23.38 34.26 24.70
C GLY A 565 23.03 32.78 24.81
N LYS A 566 22.99 32.23 26.03
CA LYS A 566 22.72 30.81 26.28
C LYS A 566 21.25 30.40 26.16
N GLU A 567 20.32 31.35 26.12
CA GLU A 567 18.90 31.13 25.86
C GLU A 567 18.38 32.26 24.95
N ILE A 568 17.78 31.93 23.79
CA ILE A 568 17.17 32.92 22.88
C ILE A 568 15.74 32.48 22.60
N LYS A 569 14.77 33.09 23.30
CA LYS A 569 13.34 32.73 23.24
C LYS A 569 12.70 33.21 21.94
N GLN A 570 11.48 32.73 21.68
CA GLN A 570 10.61 33.17 20.58
C GLN A 570 10.64 34.71 20.44
N GLY A 571 10.86 35.20 19.22
CA GLY A 571 10.97 36.63 18.88
C GLY A 571 12.24 37.36 19.33
N GLN A 572 13.11 36.76 20.16
CA GLN A 572 14.33 37.41 20.66
C GLN A 572 15.48 37.39 19.63
N SER A 573 16.51 38.19 19.89
CA SER A 573 17.74 38.18 19.11
C SER A 573 18.97 38.35 20.01
N TYR A 574 20.05 37.66 19.68
CA TYR A 574 21.35 37.82 20.33
C TYR A 574 22.41 38.21 19.30
N THR A 575 23.36 39.07 19.67
CA THR A 575 24.42 39.53 18.77
C THR A 575 25.79 39.33 19.40
N PHE A 576 26.72 38.75 18.65
CA PHE A 576 28.09 38.56 19.08
C PHE A 576 29.11 39.00 18.02
N LYS A 577 30.38 39.20 18.42
CA LYS A 577 31.46 39.67 17.54
C LYS A 577 32.60 38.68 17.42
N LEU A 578 33.05 38.51 16.17
CA LEU A 578 34.24 37.74 15.80
C LEU A 578 35.26 38.67 15.16
N LYS A 579 36.37 38.86 15.85
CA LYS A 579 37.50 39.66 15.41
C LYS A 579 38.39 38.89 14.44
N ALA A 580 38.71 39.54 13.33
CA ALA A 580 39.62 39.10 12.29
C ALA A 580 41.01 39.75 12.43
N ASN A 581 42.01 39.21 11.73
CA ASN A 581 43.38 39.75 11.73
C ASN A 581 43.48 41.13 11.03
N LYS A 582 42.64 41.36 10.02
CA LYS A 582 42.44 42.64 9.33
C LYS A 582 40.93 42.88 9.27
N ALA A 583 40.47 44.12 9.36
CA ALA A 583 39.07 44.44 9.10
C ALA A 583 38.65 43.95 7.69
N PRO A 584 37.62 43.08 7.57
CA PRO A 584 37.16 42.57 6.29
C PRO A 584 36.37 43.65 5.52
N GLU A 585 36.48 43.64 4.20
CA GLU A 585 35.87 44.64 3.32
C GLU A 585 34.38 44.33 3.04
N ASN A 586 34.01 43.04 3.05
CA ASN A 586 32.66 42.53 2.92
C ASN A 586 32.48 41.23 3.73
N ILE A 587 31.33 40.57 3.60
CA ILE A 587 31.01 39.34 4.34
C ILE A 587 31.37 38.05 3.59
N ASP A 588 31.96 38.13 2.40
CA ASP A 588 32.11 36.99 1.47
C ASP A 588 32.98 35.87 2.05
N ASN A 589 33.86 36.17 3.00
CA ASN A 589 34.67 35.20 3.73
C ASN A 589 33.82 34.24 4.59
N ILE A 590 32.63 34.65 5.03
CA ILE A 590 31.71 33.78 5.80
C ILE A 590 30.83 33.04 4.79
N LYS A 591 31.09 31.73 4.63
CA LYS A 591 30.40 30.90 3.62
C LYS A 591 29.09 30.32 4.12
N ASN A 592 29.07 29.81 5.36
CA ASN A 592 27.91 29.15 5.96
C ASN A 592 27.99 29.31 7.49
N ILE A 593 26.83 29.47 8.14
CA ILE A 593 26.68 29.32 9.59
C ILE A 593 25.68 28.20 9.85
N GLU A 594 26.16 27.09 10.41
CA GLU A 594 25.33 26.04 10.99
C GLU A 594 25.12 26.32 12.48
N LEU A 595 23.93 26.00 12.97
CA LEU A 595 23.52 26.09 14.37
C LEU A 595 23.24 24.69 14.90
N VAL A 596 23.74 24.41 16.11
CA VAL A 596 23.29 23.30 16.95
C VAL A 596 22.84 23.84 18.31
N GLN A 597 22.02 23.07 19.02
CA GLN A 597 21.63 23.35 20.41
C GLN A 597 21.97 22.17 21.33
N ARG A 598 21.97 22.42 22.65
CA ARG A 598 22.15 21.40 23.70
C ARG A 598 21.18 21.71 24.84
N LEU A 599 20.81 20.70 25.62
CA LEU A 599 19.96 20.91 26.79
C LEU A 599 20.77 21.17 28.07
N THR A 600 22.02 20.69 28.14
CA THR A 600 22.95 20.99 29.24
C THR A 600 24.33 21.38 28.73
N GLU A 601 25.16 22.01 29.56
CA GLU A 601 26.48 22.53 29.13
C GLU A 601 27.47 21.43 28.67
N ALA A 602 27.22 20.20 29.10
CA ALA A 602 27.95 18.98 28.74
C ALA A 602 27.09 18.00 27.92
N GLY A 603 25.91 18.43 27.47
CA GLY A 603 24.96 17.62 26.71
C GLY A 603 25.36 17.41 25.25
N ASN A 604 24.70 16.45 24.60
CA ASN A 604 24.93 16.14 23.18
C ASN A 604 24.40 17.25 22.26
N GLU A 605 25.06 17.48 21.13
CA GLU A 605 24.60 18.43 20.13
C GLU A 605 23.37 17.91 19.38
N MET A 606 22.36 18.77 19.21
CA MET A 606 21.03 18.42 18.71
C MET A 606 20.58 19.40 17.63
N ALA A 607 19.64 18.96 16.77
CA ALA A 607 18.94 19.80 15.80
C ALA A 607 19.85 20.68 14.92
N ARG A 608 20.91 20.09 14.33
CA ARG A 608 21.84 20.80 13.44
C ARG A 608 21.10 21.36 12.21
N GLN A 609 21.21 22.67 11.97
CA GLN A 609 20.61 23.34 10.83
C GLN A 609 21.45 24.51 10.30
N THR A 610 21.50 24.68 8.98
CA THR A 610 22.06 25.89 8.34
C THR A 610 21.12 27.08 8.55
N ILE A 611 21.67 28.22 9.03
CA ILE A 611 20.92 29.47 9.27
C ILE A 611 21.47 30.69 8.50
N PHE A 612 22.52 30.47 7.71
CA PHE A 612 23.12 31.44 6.77
C PHE A 612 24.00 30.70 5.76
N GLY A 613 24.00 31.11 4.48
CA GLY A 613 25.06 30.77 3.53
C GLY A 613 24.80 29.67 2.50
N ASP A 614 23.72 28.90 2.64
CA ASP A 614 23.13 28.10 1.55
C ASP A 614 21.69 28.59 1.29
N ASP A 615 21.13 28.29 0.11
CA ASP A 615 20.01 29.02 -0.52
C ASP A 615 18.81 29.38 0.39
N LYS A 616 18.65 30.69 0.61
CA LYS A 616 17.45 31.41 1.08
C LYS A 616 16.61 30.77 2.21
N ILE A 617 16.84 31.26 3.43
CA ILE A 617 15.75 31.48 4.40
C ILE A 617 15.64 32.98 4.69
N THR A 618 14.95 33.69 3.81
CA THR A 618 14.18 34.89 4.23
C THR A 618 13.01 34.43 5.09
N PRO A 619 12.55 35.20 6.08
CA PRO A 619 11.21 35.03 6.64
C PRO A 619 10.21 35.36 5.53
N THR A 620 9.87 34.35 4.74
CA THR A 620 8.85 34.45 3.71
C THR A 620 7.53 34.17 4.36
N ASN A 621 6.68 35.21 4.43
CA ASN A 621 5.24 35.00 4.35
C ASN A 621 5.02 34.05 3.17
N THR A 622 4.43 32.90 3.42
CA THR A 622 4.15 31.95 2.34
C THR A 622 2.95 32.47 1.56
N ALA A 623 2.89 32.22 0.25
CA ALA A 623 1.63 32.41 -0.44
C ALA A 623 0.71 31.23 -0.04
N PRO A 624 -0.62 31.43 0.02
CA PRO A 624 -1.53 30.36 0.39
C PRO A 624 -1.34 29.09 -0.47
N VAL A 625 -1.71 27.93 0.06
CA VAL A 625 -1.64 26.67 -0.67
C VAL A 625 -3.04 26.32 -1.18
N LEU A 626 -3.24 26.46 -2.49
CA LEU A 626 -4.40 25.92 -3.21
C LEU A 626 -4.24 24.41 -3.42
N SER A 627 -5.14 23.62 -2.84
CA SER A 627 -5.21 22.16 -2.93
C SER A 627 -6.47 21.71 -3.66
N GLY A 628 -6.43 20.55 -4.33
CA GLY A 628 -7.52 20.06 -5.18
C GLY A 628 -7.62 20.71 -6.58
N VAL A 629 -6.83 21.76 -6.85
CA VAL A 629 -6.73 22.36 -8.18
C VAL A 629 -5.82 21.52 -9.08
N THR A 630 -6.41 20.52 -9.73
CA THR A 630 -5.80 19.68 -10.77
C THR A 630 -6.65 19.71 -12.04
N ASP A 631 -6.03 19.50 -13.20
CA ASP A 631 -6.73 19.34 -14.47
C ASP A 631 -7.78 18.22 -14.37
N LYS A 632 -8.98 18.46 -14.92
CA LYS A 632 -10.03 17.44 -15.06
C LYS A 632 -10.37 17.32 -16.55
N THR A 633 -10.67 16.10 -16.98
CA THR A 633 -11.35 15.85 -18.26
C THR A 633 -12.81 15.55 -17.94
N VAL A 634 -13.73 16.10 -18.73
CA VAL A 634 -15.17 15.80 -18.67
C VAL A 634 -15.64 15.51 -20.10
N GLU A 635 -16.71 14.72 -20.24
CA GLU A 635 -17.32 14.49 -21.55
C GLU A 635 -18.30 15.62 -21.90
N LEU A 636 -18.61 15.73 -23.19
CA LEU A 636 -19.55 16.73 -23.69
C LEU A 636 -20.96 16.44 -23.14
N GLY A 637 -21.48 17.37 -22.34
CA GLY A 637 -22.79 17.31 -21.67
C GLY A 637 -22.77 17.02 -20.16
N ASP A 638 -21.59 16.85 -19.54
CA ASP A 638 -21.49 16.58 -18.08
C ASP A 638 -21.86 17.80 -17.21
N GLU A 639 -22.38 17.53 -16.00
CA GLU A 639 -22.49 18.55 -14.94
C GLU A 639 -21.12 18.83 -14.30
N PHE A 640 -20.84 20.10 -13.99
CA PHE A 640 -19.52 20.52 -13.50
C PHE A 640 -19.59 21.61 -12.42
N ASP A 641 -19.05 21.30 -11.23
CA ASP A 641 -18.84 22.27 -10.15
C ASP A 641 -17.39 22.80 -10.17
N ALA A 642 -17.28 24.13 -10.19
CA ALA A 642 -16.01 24.84 -10.20
C ALA A 642 -15.27 24.80 -8.85
N LEU A 643 -15.93 24.57 -7.71
CA LEU A 643 -15.30 24.58 -6.36
C LEU A 643 -15.23 23.21 -5.69
N GLU A 644 -15.89 22.19 -6.24
CA GLU A 644 -15.87 20.82 -5.70
C GLU A 644 -14.43 20.30 -5.45
N GLY A 645 -14.17 19.91 -4.20
CA GLY A 645 -12.89 19.32 -3.77
C GLY A 645 -11.73 20.31 -3.63
N ILE A 646 -11.94 21.61 -3.87
CA ILE A 646 -10.88 22.62 -3.82
C ILE A 646 -10.83 23.28 -2.44
N THR A 647 -9.62 23.41 -1.89
CA THR A 647 -9.38 24.06 -0.60
C THR A 647 -8.20 25.03 -0.66
N ALA A 648 -8.18 26.00 0.25
CA ALA A 648 -7.06 26.92 0.42
C ALA A 648 -6.69 27.02 1.90
N THR A 649 -5.40 26.88 2.19
CA THR A 649 -4.83 27.03 3.53
C THR A 649 -3.54 27.82 3.45
N ASP A 650 -3.39 28.82 4.30
CA ASP A 650 -2.17 29.58 4.46
C ASP A 650 -1.50 29.24 5.80
N LYS A 651 -0.17 29.26 5.84
CA LYS A 651 0.61 28.91 7.04
C LYS A 651 0.53 29.99 8.11
N GLU A 652 0.45 31.25 7.70
CA GLU A 652 0.39 32.42 8.55
C GLU A 652 -1.07 32.84 8.86
N ASP A 653 -2.00 32.58 7.94
CA ASP A 653 -3.38 33.08 7.99
C ASP A 653 -4.50 32.02 8.17
N GLY A 654 -4.19 30.73 8.10
CA GLY A 654 -5.13 29.63 8.36
C GLY A 654 -6.01 29.22 7.16
N ILE A 655 -7.24 28.77 7.41
CA ILE A 655 -8.13 28.28 6.34
C ILE A 655 -8.71 29.45 5.55
N LEU A 656 -8.37 29.54 4.27
CA LEU A 656 -8.80 30.58 3.33
C LEU A 656 -9.75 30.05 2.23
N THR A 657 -10.26 28.82 2.34
CA THR A 657 -11.13 28.18 1.32
C THR A 657 -12.31 29.05 0.88
N ASN A 658 -12.96 29.75 1.82
CA ASN A 658 -14.10 30.63 1.49
C ASN A 658 -13.69 31.94 0.79
N ASN A 659 -12.39 32.23 0.70
CA ASN A 659 -11.84 33.42 0.05
C ASN A 659 -11.31 33.13 -1.37
N ILE A 660 -11.46 31.90 -1.86
CA ILE A 660 -11.07 31.52 -3.23
C ILE A 660 -11.98 32.23 -4.24
N LYS A 661 -11.37 32.96 -5.15
CA LYS A 661 -12.01 33.56 -6.32
C LYS A 661 -11.69 32.69 -7.53
N VAL A 662 -12.72 32.24 -8.23
CA VAL A 662 -12.59 31.51 -9.50
C VAL A 662 -12.87 32.47 -10.64
N THR A 663 -12.03 32.46 -11.66
CA THR A 663 -12.22 33.22 -12.91
C THR A 663 -12.01 32.33 -14.12
N GLY A 664 -12.87 32.48 -15.12
CA GLY A 664 -13.01 31.58 -16.26
C GLY A 664 -14.38 30.91 -16.25
N GLU A 665 -14.82 30.42 -17.42
CA GLU A 665 -16.09 29.72 -17.61
C GLU A 665 -15.80 28.41 -18.34
N VAL A 666 -16.50 27.33 -17.95
CA VAL A 666 -16.46 26.03 -18.64
C VAL A 666 -17.79 25.85 -19.33
N ASN A 667 -17.77 25.61 -20.64
CA ASN A 667 -18.96 25.20 -21.37
C ASN A 667 -18.89 23.69 -21.64
N THR A 668 -19.61 22.89 -20.85
CA THR A 668 -19.61 21.43 -21.01
C THR A 668 -20.38 20.97 -22.26
N ASP A 669 -21.17 21.82 -22.92
CA ASP A 669 -21.85 21.51 -24.19
C ASP A 669 -20.95 21.62 -25.43
N ALA A 670 -19.68 22.05 -25.28
CA ALA A 670 -18.75 22.19 -26.39
C ALA A 670 -17.37 21.62 -26.04
N ALA A 671 -16.80 20.83 -26.94
CA ALA A 671 -15.46 20.29 -26.75
C ALA A 671 -14.40 21.39 -26.88
N GLY A 672 -13.41 21.34 -25.99
CA GLY A 672 -12.36 22.35 -25.90
C GLY A 672 -11.62 22.30 -24.57
N LYS A 673 -10.59 23.14 -24.45
CA LYS A 673 -9.86 23.36 -23.20
C LYS A 673 -10.31 24.67 -22.59
N TYR A 674 -10.94 24.58 -21.42
CA TYR A 674 -11.44 25.70 -20.64
C TYR A 674 -10.52 25.91 -19.44
N ASN A 675 -9.83 27.05 -19.41
CA ASN A 675 -8.95 27.37 -18.30
C ASN A 675 -9.76 28.01 -17.17
N LEU A 676 -9.64 27.44 -15.97
CA LEU A 676 -10.13 28.04 -14.74
C LEU A 676 -8.94 28.45 -13.87
N THR A 677 -8.87 29.75 -13.58
CA THR A 677 -7.86 30.34 -12.71
C THR A 677 -8.45 30.50 -11.30
N TYR A 678 -7.85 29.83 -10.33
CA TYR A 678 -8.18 29.89 -8.91
C TYR A 678 -7.22 30.83 -8.22
N LYS A 679 -7.75 31.86 -7.57
CA LYS A 679 -6.96 32.88 -6.90
C LYS A 679 -7.43 33.07 -5.47
N VAL A 680 -6.50 33.03 -4.52
CA VAL A 680 -6.75 33.35 -3.11
C VAL A 680 -5.60 34.21 -2.60
N GLN A 681 -5.92 35.18 -1.75
CA GLN A 681 -4.97 36.15 -1.20
C GLN A 681 -5.02 36.08 0.33
N ASP A 682 -3.85 36.14 0.97
CA ASP A 682 -3.71 36.32 2.41
C ASP A 682 -3.95 37.79 2.84
N LYS A 683 -3.82 38.10 4.13
CA LYS A 683 -3.98 39.46 4.67
C LYS A 683 -2.78 40.36 4.40
N GLN A 684 -1.61 39.79 4.12
CA GLN A 684 -0.34 40.48 3.87
C GLN A 684 -0.15 40.84 2.39
N GLY A 685 -1.01 40.32 1.52
CA GLY A 685 -1.13 40.62 0.11
C GLY A 685 -0.53 39.57 -0.83
N LEU A 686 0.03 38.46 -0.36
CA LEU A 686 0.53 37.40 -1.26
C LEU A 686 -0.63 36.56 -1.80
N GLU A 687 -0.50 36.18 -3.06
CA GLU A 687 -1.56 35.54 -3.82
C GLU A 687 -1.11 34.16 -4.29
N ALA A 688 -1.90 33.16 -3.94
CA ALA A 688 -1.82 31.85 -4.55
C ALA A 688 -2.70 31.87 -5.79
N THR A 689 -2.08 31.59 -6.94
CA THR A 689 -2.81 31.37 -8.19
C THR A 689 -2.48 29.98 -8.70
N LYS A 690 -3.51 29.15 -8.92
CA LYS A 690 -3.38 27.89 -9.68
C LYS A 690 -4.40 27.89 -10.80
N GLU A 691 -3.97 27.46 -11.97
CA GLU A 691 -4.87 27.19 -13.09
C GLU A 691 -5.13 25.69 -13.15
N ARG A 692 -6.34 25.30 -13.53
CA ARG A 692 -6.62 23.97 -14.05
C ARG A 692 -7.23 24.10 -15.45
N ILE A 693 -6.83 23.21 -16.33
CA ILE A 693 -7.48 23.01 -17.61
C ILE A 693 -8.60 22.01 -17.41
N ILE A 694 -9.83 22.44 -17.70
CA ILE A 694 -10.96 21.55 -17.89
C ILE A 694 -11.00 21.21 -19.37
N THR A 695 -10.59 19.98 -19.71
CA THR A 695 -10.70 19.51 -21.09
C THR A 695 -12.07 18.86 -21.25
N VAL A 696 -13.02 19.57 -21.87
CA VAL A 696 -14.24 18.95 -22.38
C VAL A 696 -13.83 18.24 -23.67
N LYS A 697 -13.92 16.92 -23.72
CA LYS A 697 -13.48 16.16 -24.90
C LYS A 697 -14.67 15.73 -25.77
N GLU A 698 -14.46 15.76 -27.08
CA GLU A 698 -15.20 14.85 -27.96
C GLU A 698 -14.75 13.41 -27.66
N LYS A 699 -15.65 12.45 -27.84
CA LYS A 699 -15.39 11.04 -27.49
C LYS A 699 -14.47 10.41 -28.54
N GLU A 700 -13.15 10.47 -28.31
CA GLU A 700 -12.10 10.00 -29.25
C GLU A 700 -12.03 8.47 -29.35
N GLU A 701 -12.13 7.92 -30.57
CA GLU A 701 -11.69 6.54 -30.90
C GLU A 701 -10.15 6.49 -31.02
N SER A 702 -9.52 5.35 -30.70
CA SER A 702 -8.04 5.24 -30.69
C SER A 702 -7.45 4.43 -31.84
N ASP A 703 -6.29 4.86 -32.36
CA ASP A 703 -5.55 4.23 -33.47
C ASP A 703 -4.98 2.82 -33.18
N LEU A 704 -4.94 2.38 -31.92
CA LEU A 704 -4.48 1.04 -31.53
C LEU A 704 -5.62 0.02 -31.67
N ASN A 705 -5.58 -0.83 -32.69
CA ASN A 705 -6.62 -1.82 -32.97
C ASN A 705 -6.03 -3.12 -33.57
N PHE A 706 -6.12 -4.24 -32.86
CA PHE A 706 -5.61 -5.53 -33.32
C PHE A 706 -6.55 -6.26 -34.30
N GLY A 707 -7.69 -5.65 -34.66
CA GLY A 707 -8.68 -6.20 -35.59
C GLY A 707 -9.75 -7.07 -34.93
N VAL A 708 -10.03 -6.84 -33.64
CA VAL A 708 -10.98 -7.63 -32.83
C VAL A 708 -12.29 -6.91 -32.49
N GLY A 709 -12.48 -5.68 -33.01
CA GLY A 709 -13.61 -4.81 -32.66
C GLY A 709 -13.51 -4.24 -31.24
N GLN A 710 -14.54 -3.50 -30.83
CA GLN A 710 -14.66 -2.94 -29.49
C GLN A 710 -15.56 -3.85 -28.62
N GLY A 711 -15.21 -4.00 -27.35
CA GLY A 711 -16.03 -4.70 -26.36
C GLY A 711 -17.31 -3.92 -25.99
N ILE A 712 -18.19 -4.57 -25.24
CA ILE A 712 -19.45 -4.02 -24.76
C ILE A 712 -19.47 -3.96 -23.23
N GLU A 713 -20.40 -3.19 -22.67
CA GLU A 713 -20.61 -3.20 -21.22
C GLU A 713 -21.14 -4.57 -20.76
N TRP A 714 -20.60 -5.08 -19.66
CA TRP A 714 -21.02 -6.36 -19.09
C TRP A 714 -22.21 -6.15 -18.14
N PRO A 715 -23.18 -7.09 -18.06
CA PRO A 715 -24.28 -6.98 -17.13
C PRO A 715 -23.78 -7.09 -15.68
N LYS A 716 -24.40 -6.36 -14.75
CA LYS A 716 -24.09 -6.38 -13.30
C LYS A 716 -24.09 -7.77 -12.67
N GLN A 717 -24.81 -8.72 -13.27
CA GLN A 717 -24.72 -10.14 -12.95
C GLN A 717 -24.33 -10.91 -14.22
N VAL A 718 -23.15 -11.50 -14.22
CA VAL A 718 -22.55 -12.13 -15.42
C VAL A 718 -22.07 -13.56 -15.17
N ASN A 719 -22.42 -14.48 -16.08
CA ASN A 719 -21.75 -15.78 -16.18
C ASN A 719 -20.65 -15.67 -17.24
N ALA A 720 -19.39 -15.78 -16.82
CA ALA A 720 -18.21 -15.59 -17.67
C ALA A 720 -17.19 -16.74 -17.48
N PRO A 721 -17.43 -17.94 -18.02
CA PRO A 721 -16.54 -19.09 -17.84
C PRO A 721 -15.13 -18.83 -18.37
N PHE A 722 -14.12 -19.41 -17.70
CA PHE A 722 -12.75 -19.33 -18.17
C PHE A 722 -12.53 -20.23 -19.39
N THR A 723 -11.86 -19.70 -20.41
CA THR A 723 -11.50 -20.42 -21.63
C THR A 723 -10.00 -20.30 -21.87
N ASP A 724 -9.34 -21.45 -22.01
CA ASP A 724 -7.95 -21.52 -22.44
C ASP A 724 -7.88 -21.33 -23.96
N MET A 725 -7.30 -20.21 -24.38
CA MET A 725 -7.18 -19.84 -25.80
C MET A 725 -5.92 -20.38 -26.47
N VAL A 726 -4.97 -20.96 -25.70
CA VAL A 726 -3.74 -21.56 -26.23
C VAL A 726 -3.83 -23.08 -26.40
N SER A 727 -4.81 -23.74 -25.78
CA SER A 727 -5.12 -25.16 -26.05
C SER A 727 -5.42 -25.37 -27.54
N TRP A 728 -4.78 -26.39 -28.12
CA TRP A 728 -4.83 -26.66 -29.56
C TRP A 728 -6.05 -27.51 -29.94
N ILE A 729 -7.07 -26.85 -30.51
CA ILE A 729 -8.36 -27.47 -30.80
C ILE A 729 -8.33 -28.19 -32.15
N THR A 730 -8.41 -29.52 -32.10
CA THR A 730 -8.39 -30.41 -33.27
C THR A 730 -9.76 -30.62 -33.92
N ASN A 731 -10.86 -30.33 -33.21
CA ASN A 731 -12.21 -30.42 -33.76
C ASN A 731 -12.51 -29.19 -34.64
N PRO A 732 -12.69 -29.32 -35.96
CA PRO A 732 -12.81 -28.18 -36.87
C PRO A 732 -14.04 -27.31 -36.60
N ASP A 733 -15.14 -27.87 -36.07
CA ASP A 733 -16.36 -27.10 -35.77
C ASP A 733 -16.15 -26.10 -34.62
N TYR A 734 -15.21 -26.40 -33.72
CA TYR A 734 -14.89 -25.61 -32.53
C TYR A 734 -13.49 -24.98 -32.58
N SER A 735 -12.83 -25.04 -33.75
CA SER A 735 -11.48 -24.52 -33.93
C SER A 735 -11.50 -23.27 -34.81
N ASN A 736 -10.92 -22.19 -34.31
CA ASN A 736 -10.53 -21.04 -35.12
C ASN A 736 -9.01 -21.07 -35.25
N ASN A 737 -8.52 -21.64 -36.36
CA ASN A 737 -7.09 -21.84 -36.64
C ASN A 737 -6.28 -22.49 -35.50
N GLY A 738 -6.87 -23.45 -34.77
CA GLY A 738 -6.23 -24.13 -33.64
C GLY A 738 -6.56 -23.56 -32.27
N CYS A 739 -7.17 -22.37 -32.13
CA CYS A 739 -7.73 -21.92 -30.85
C CYS A 739 -9.22 -22.26 -30.72
N VAL A 740 -9.80 -22.07 -29.53
CA VAL A 740 -11.24 -22.23 -29.29
C VAL A 740 -12.07 -21.24 -30.11
N ASN A 741 -13.11 -21.73 -30.79
CA ASN A 741 -14.13 -20.92 -31.46
C ASN A 741 -15.25 -20.54 -30.46
N LEU A 742 -15.08 -19.38 -29.82
CA LEU A 742 -16.02 -18.80 -28.85
C LEU A 742 -17.42 -18.56 -29.45
N THR A 743 -17.48 -18.14 -30.72
CA THR A 743 -18.75 -17.91 -31.44
C THR A 743 -19.58 -19.16 -31.52
N ARG A 744 -18.96 -20.30 -31.85
CA ARG A 744 -19.66 -21.59 -31.93
C ARG A 744 -20.21 -22.00 -30.56
N ILE A 745 -19.39 -21.89 -29.52
CA ILE A 745 -19.81 -22.15 -28.14
C ILE A 745 -20.97 -21.22 -27.74
N SER A 746 -20.91 -19.94 -28.10
CA SER A 746 -21.98 -18.96 -27.85
C SER A 746 -23.29 -19.38 -28.52
N GLN A 747 -23.22 -19.83 -29.77
CA GLN A 747 -24.39 -20.29 -30.53
C GLN A 747 -25.00 -21.59 -29.96
N ASP A 748 -24.17 -22.55 -29.56
CA ASP A 748 -24.66 -23.81 -28.97
C ASP A 748 -25.24 -23.64 -27.56
N THR A 749 -24.76 -22.65 -26.78
CA THR A 749 -25.05 -22.55 -25.34
C THR A 749 -25.84 -21.32 -24.91
N GLY A 750 -25.79 -20.23 -25.66
CA GLY A 750 -26.28 -18.90 -25.27
C GLY A 750 -25.34 -18.11 -24.36
N VAL A 751 -24.15 -18.62 -24.01
CA VAL A 751 -23.16 -17.86 -23.23
C VAL A 751 -22.58 -16.73 -24.09
N LYS A 752 -22.54 -15.51 -23.54
CA LYS A 752 -22.09 -14.30 -24.24
C LYS A 752 -20.77 -13.72 -23.72
N TYR A 753 -20.41 -14.00 -22.48
CA TYR A 753 -19.25 -13.39 -21.82
C TYR A 753 -18.25 -14.49 -21.45
N PHE A 754 -16.95 -14.22 -21.59
CA PHE A 754 -15.89 -15.20 -21.34
C PHE A 754 -14.67 -14.54 -20.70
N ASN A 755 -14.07 -15.22 -19.71
CA ASN A 755 -12.74 -14.87 -19.21
C ASN A 755 -11.71 -15.66 -20.03
N LEU A 756 -10.78 -15.00 -20.70
CA LEU A 756 -9.80 -15.65 -21.56
C LEU A 756 -8.45 -15.76 -20.84
N GLY A 757 -7.95 -16.99 -20.69
CA GLY A 757 -6.67 -17.29 -20.06
C GLY A 757 -5.59 -17.61 -21.10
N PHE A 758 -4.35 -17.14 -20.97
CA PHE A 758 -3.85 -16.05 -20.11
C PHE A 758 -2.80 -15.24 -20.88
N ILE A 759 -2.63 -13.95 -20.59
CA ILE A 759 -1.48 -13.18 -21.09
C ILE A 759 -0.40 -13.08 -20.01
N GLN A 760 0.84 -13.35 -20.42
CA GLN A 760 2.01 -13.45 -19.55
C GLN A 760 3.23 -12.82 -20.24
N THR A 761 4.27 -12.54 -19.47
CA THR A 761 5.53 -11.99 -20.01
C THR A 761 6.31 -13.08 -20.75
N LEU A 762 6.97 -12.72 -21.85
CA LEU A 762 7.86 -13.61 -22.61
C LEU A 762 9.27 -13.65 -22.00
N SER A 763 9.73 -12.49 -21.56
CA SER A 763 10.94 -12.25 -20.81
C SER A 763 10.72 -11.06 -19.89
N GLY A 764 11.69 -10.75 -19.03
CA GLY A 764 11.70 -9.48 -18.28
C GLY A 764 12.18 -8.29 -19.12
N ASP A 765 12.38 -8.47 -20.43
CA ASP A 765 12.96 -7.43 -21.29
C ASP A 765 11.91 -6.36 -21.63
N ILE A 766 12.38 -5.11 -21.63
CA ILE A 766 11.56 -3.94 -21.89
C ILE A 766 11.93 -3.42 -23.28
N LYS A 767 10.94 -3.38 -24.18
CA LYS A 767 11.07 -2.88 -25.55
C LYS A 767 10.05 -1.78 -25.76
N ASP A 768 10.49 -0.63 -26.25
CA ASP A 768 9.66 0.57 -26.46
C ASP A 768 8.82 0.96 -25.23
N GLY A 769 9.42 0.80 -24.03
CA GLY A 769 8.77 1.12 -22.74
C GLY A 769 7.65 0.15 -22.31
N LYS A 770 7.58 -1.06 -22.88
CA LYS A 770 6.61 -2.11 -22.56
C LYS A 770 7.30 -3.45 -22.28
N LEU A 771 6.69 -4.30 -21.47
CA LEU A 771 7.07 -5.71 -21.39
C LEU A 771 6.68 -6.45 -22.67
N GLN A 772 7.51 -7.39 -23.08
CA GLN A 772 7.19 -8.31 -24.16
C GLN A 772 6.22 -9.38 -23.65
N TRP A 773 5.04 -9.49 -24.28
CA TRP A 773 3.94 -10.35 -23.84
C TRP A 773 3.53 -11.37 -24.91
N GLY A 774 2.84 -12.43 -24.47
CA GLY A 774 2.18 -13.39 -25.36
C GLY A 774 1.12 -14.20 -24.65
N TRP A 775 0.17 -14.75 -25.41
CA TRP A 775 -0.80 -15.70 -24.89
C TRP A 775 -0.07 -16.97 -24.40
N GLY A 776 -0.36 -17.40 -23.17
CA GLY A 776 0.30 -18.52 -22.49
C GLY A 776 1.80 -18.36 -22.29
N GLY A 777 2.34 -17.15 -22.43
CA GLY A 777 3.79 -16.92 -22.47
C GLY A 777 4.47 -17.38 -23.77
N TYR A 778 3.71 -17.71 -24.82
CA TYR A 778 4.27 -18.11 -26.12
C TYR A 778 4.65 -16.90 -26.96
N SER A 779 5.93 -16.80 -27.34
CA SER A 779 6.47 -15.65 -28.07
C SER A 779 5.92 -15.45 -29.48
N VAL A 780 5.29 -16.49 -30.05
CA VAL A 780 4.64 -16.46 -31.37
C VAL A 780 3.15 -16.06 -31.32
N LEU A 781 2.56 -15.90 -30.13
CA LEU A 781 1.15 -15.58 -29.94
C LEU A 781 0.96 -14.15 -29.42
N ASN A 782 1.41 -13.17 -30.22
CA ASN A 782 1.32 -11.74 -29.94
C ASN A 782 1.27 -10.90 -31.23
N GLU A 783 1.09 -9.59 -31.10
CA GLU A 783 0.94 -8.71 -32.27
C GLU A 783 2.25 -8.52 -33.07
N GLU A 784 3.43 -8.73 -32.47
CA GLU A 784 4.68 -8.75 -33.23
C GLU A 784 4.74 -9.92 -34.23
N ASN A 785 4.03 -11.01 -33.94
CA ASN A 785 3.91 -12.21 -34.77
C ASN A 785 2.50 -12.34 -35.34
N ASN A 786 1.87 -11.23 -35.75
CA ASN A 786 0.47 -11.22 -36.16
C ASN A 786 0.12 -12.05 -37.41
N THR A 787 1.09 -12.67 -38.08
CA THR A 787 0.86 -13.65 -39.16
C THR A 787 0.71 -15.09 -38.66
N ASN A 788 0.91 -15.36 -37.36
CA ASN A 788 0.72 -16.69 -36.79
C ASN A 788 -0.75 -17.13 -36.87
N ASP A 789 -0.98 -18.34 -37.40
CA ASP A 789 -2.33 -18.88 -37.64
C ASP A 789 -3.20 -18.93 -36.37
N GLN A 790 -2.65 -19.44 -35.26
CA GLN A 790 -3.39 -19.59 -34.00
C GLN A 790 -3.67 -18.23 -33.35
N TYR A 791 -2.72 -17.29 -33.42
CA TYR A 791 -2.95 -15.92 -32.95
C TYR A 791 -4.03 -15.20 -33.78
N GLN A 792 -4.01 -15.35 -35.10
CA GLN A 792 -5.11 -14.89 -35.97
C GLN A 792 -6.43 -15.60 -35.65
N GLY A 793 -6.37 -16.88 -35.26
CA GLY A 793 -7.47 -17.63 -34.69
C GLY A 793 -8.07 -16.97 -33.45
N ILE A 794 -7.25 -16.62 -32.47
CA ILE A 794 -7.67 -15.94 -31.23
C ILE A 794 -8.35 -14.60 -31.58
N LYS A 795 -7.71 -13.78 -32.42
CA LYS A 795 -8.25 -12.48 -32.86
C LYS A 795 -9.58 -12.64 -33.62
N LYS A 796 -9.67 -13.63 -34.50
CA LYS A 796 -10.91 -14.00 -35.20
C LYS A 796 -12.00 -14.42 -34.22
N SER A 797 -11.68 -15.26 -33.25
CA SER A 797 -12.66 -15.77 -32.30
C SER A 797 -13.25 -14.68 -31.38
N ILE A 798 -12.44 -13.71 -30.96
CA ILE A 798 -12.91 -12.54 -30.19
C ILE A 798 -13.82 -11.66 -31.06
N ARG A 799 -13.39 -11.37 -32.30
CA ARG A 799 -14.16 -10.55 -33.26
C ARG A 799 -15.53 -11.16 -33.55
N GLU A 800 -15.57 -12.43 -33.92
CA GLU A 800 -16.81 -13.11 -34.32
C GLU A 800 -17.79 -13.25 -33.14
N LEU A 801 -17.29 -13.43 -31.90
CA LEU A 801 -18.14 -13.42 -30.70
C LEU A 801 -18.79 -12.05 -30.50
N ARG A 802 -18.03 -10.96 -30.67
CA ARG A 802 -18.54 -9.58 -30.58
C ARG A 802 -19.54 -9.25 -31.68
N GLU A 803 -19.33 -9.75 -32.90
CA GLU A 803 -20.29 -9.64 -33.99
C GLU A 803 -21.62 -10.38 -33.69
N ASN A 804 -21.59 -11.41 -32.84
CA ASN A 804 -22.76 -12.13 -32.30
C ASN A 804 -23.30 -11.50 -30.98
N GLY A 805 -22.77 -10.36 -30.54
CA GLY A 805 -23.22 -9.62 -29.36
C GLY A 805 -22.84 -10.28 -28.04
N GLY A 806 -21.65 -10.91 -27.99
CA GLY A 806 -20.92 -11.27 -26.78
C GLY A 806 -19.66 -10.43 -26.58
N ASP A 807 -18.86 -10.73 -25.55
CA ASP A 807 -17.59 -10.04 -25.27
C ASP A 807 -16.65 -10.86 -24.37
N VAL A 808 -15.43 -10.36 -24.16
CA VAL A 808 -14.34 -11.04 -23.46
C VAL A 808 -13.63 -10.14 -22.46
N ALA A 809 -13.21 -10.72 -21.34
CA ALA A 809 -12.22 -10.15 -20.44
C ALA A 809 -10.93 -10.95 -20.59
N ILE A 810 -9.80 -10.28 -20.78
CA ILE A 810 -8.49 -10.95 -20.86
C ILE A 810 -7.90 -11.08 -19.45
N SER A 811 -7.41 -12.28 -19.14
CA SER A 811 -6.82 -12.61 -17.84
C SER A 811 -5.30 -12.51 -17.87
N PHE A 812 -4.74 -11.69 -16.98
CA PHE A 812 -3.31 -11.53 -16.79
C PHE A 812 -2.87 -12.34 -15.56
N GLY A 813 -1.94 -13.28 -15.74
CA GLY A 813 -1.41 -14.11 -14.66
C GLY A 813 -1.66 -15.61 -14.84
N GLY A 814 -2.12 -16.27 -13.77
CA GLY A 814 -2.32 -17.72 -13.67
C GLY A 814 -1.13 -18.50 -13.07
N ALA A 815 -1.38 -19.72 -12.58
CA ALA A 815 -0.46 -20.56 -11.80
C ALA A 815 0.88 -20.91 -12.46
N ASN A 816 0.96 -20.89 -13.79
CA ASN A 816 2.13 -21.26 -14.57
C ASN A 816 2.62 -20.02 -15.33
N GLY A 817 3.95 -19.80 -15.37
CA GLY A 817 4.55 -18.65 -16.04
C GLY A 817 5.01 -17.56 -15.08
N VAL A 818 5.26 -16.36 -15.60
CA VAL A 818 5.64 -15.18 -14.81
C VAL A 818 4.68 -14.04 -15.15
N THR A 819 4.05 -13.49 -14.12
CA THR A 819 3.09 -12.39 -14.27
C THR A 819 3.81 -11.08 -14.62
N LEU A 820 3.09 -10.12 -15.24
CA LEU A 820 3.70 -8.85 -15.69
C LEU A 820 4.35 -8.09 -14.53
N TRP A 821 3.71 -8.06 -13.36
CA TRP A 821 4.22 -7.39 -12.16
C TRP A 821 5.29 -8.18 -11.40
N GLU A 822 5.41 -9.49 -11.62
CA GLU A 822 6.58 -10.22 -11.15
C GLU A 822 7.82 -9.97 -12.01
N ALA A 823 7.63 -9.63 -13.29
CA ALA A 823 8.70 -9.32 -14.22
C ALA A 823 9.26 -7.90 -14.04
N THR A 824 8.42 -6.91 -13.72
CA THR A 824 8.87 -5.55 -13.42
C THR A 824 8.02 -4.86 -12.35
N GLN A 825 8.65 -3.92 -11.64
CA GLN A 825 8.03 -3.02 -10.68
C GLN A 825 7.95 -1.57 -11.20
N ASP A 826 8.34 -1.35 -12.46
CA ASP A 826 8.17 -0.06 -13.13
C ASP A 826 6.69 0.15 -13.50
N VAL A 827 6.08 1.15 -12.86
CA VAL A 827 4.66 1.49 -13.01
C VAL A 827 4.34 1.99 -14.43
N GLU A 828 5.25 2.70 -15.10
CA GLU A 828 4.99 3.18 -16.46
C GLU A 828 5.09 2.02 -17.46
N VAL A 829 6.07 1.12 -17.29
CA VAL A 829 6.20 -0.06 -18.16
C VAL A 829 4.98 -0.97 -18.04
N LEU A 830 4.51 -1.23 -16.82
CA LEU A 830 3.27 -1.97 -16.58
C LEU A 830 2.07 -1.24 -17.21
N ALA A 831 1.91 0.07 -16.96
CA ALA A 831 0.79 0.84 -17.47
C ALA A 831 0.76 0.88 -19.01
N ASN A 832 1.92 1.07 -19.67
CA ASN A 832 2.03 1.06 -21.13
C ASN A 832 1.70 -0.32 -21.72
N THR A 833 2.12 -1.40 -21.06
CA THR A 833 1.83 -2.78 -21.47
C THR A 833 0.33 -3.08 -21.38
N TYR A 834 -0.30 -2.75 -20.25
CA TYR A 834 -1.76 -2.87 -20.10
C TYR A 834 -2.53 -1.94 -21.06
N MET A 835 -2.04 -0.72 -21.31
CA MET A 835 -2.68 0.24 -22.21
C MET A 835 -2.70 -0.24 -23.66
N GLU A 836 -1.60 -0.83 -24.14
CA GLU A 836 -1.54 -1.49 -25.45
C GLU A 836 -2.57 -2.62 -25.54
N LEU A 837 -2.68 -3.45 -24.51
CA LEU A 837 -3.56 -4.62 -24.50
C LEU A 837 -5.05 -4.21 -24.40
N VAL A 838 -5.38 -3.25 -23.53
CA VAL A 838 -6.74 -2.73 -23.38
C VAL A 838 -7.21 -2.02 -24.66
N LYS A 839 -6.39 -1.17 -25.28
CA LYS A 839 -6.77 -0.50 -26.54
C LYS A 839 -6.76 -1.45 -27.73
N GLY A 840 -5.67 -2.20 -27.91
CA GLY A 840 -5.51 -3.12 -29.04
C GLY A 840 -6.58 -4.21 -29.11
N TYR A 841 -7.00 -4.76 -27.96
CA TYR A 841 -8.13 -5.70 -27.89
C TYR A 841 -9.50 -5.02 -27.67
N GLY A 842 -9.57 -3.69 -27.57
CA GLY A 842 -10.82 -2.96 -27.30
C GLY A 842 -11.53 -3.46 -26.04
N LEU A 843 -10.81 -3.67 -24.94
CA LEU A 843 -11.34 -4.30 -23.72
C LEU A 843 -12.16 -3.31 -22.89
N THR A 844 -13.36 -3.73 -22.48
CA THR A 844 -14.15 -3.07 -21.42
C THR A 844 -13.86 -3.64 -20.03
N ASN A 845 -13.34 -4.88 -19.98
CA ASN A 845 -13.04 -5.62 -18.77
C ASN A 845 -11.66 -6.29 -18.86
N ILE A 846 -10.90 -6.26 -17.76
CA ILE A 846 -9.69 -7.05 -17.56
C ILE A 846 -9.82 -7.91 -16.31
N ASN A 847 -9.20 -9.08 -16.32
CA ASN A 847 -9.08 -9.94 -15.14
C ASN A 847 -7.60 -10.04 -14.72
N LEU A 848 -7.34 -9.90 -13.43
CA LEU A 848 -6.03 -10.13 -12.83
C LEU A 848 -6.12 -11.45 -12.05
N ASP A 849 -5.45 -12.47 -12.56
CA ASP A 849 -5.51 -13.83 -12.04
C ASP A 849 -4.30 -14.10 -11.16
N ILE A 850 -4.46 -13.84 -9.86
CA ILE A 850 -3.34 -13.65 -8.94
C ILE A 850 -3.25 -14.81 -7.95
N GLU A 851 -2.37 -15.76 -8.26
CA GLU A 851 -2.13 -16.94 -7.44
C GLU A 851 -0.63 -17.27 -7.28
N GLY A 852 -0.31 -18.21 -6.40
CA GLY A 852 1.08 -18.59 -6.11
C GLY A 852 1.93 -17.41 -5.62
N ALA A 853 3.13 -17.25 -6.19
CA ALA A 853 4.07 -16.19 -5.84
C ALA A 853 3.65 -14.79 -6.32
N ALA A 854 2.70 -14.70 -7.25
CA ALA A 854 2.18 -13.44 -7.77
C ALA A 854 1.35 -12.64 -6.75
N GLN A 855 0.98 -13.26 -5.61
CA GLN A 855 0.21 -12.66 -4.52
C GLN A 855 1.02 -11.74 -3.60
N ASP A 856 2.35 -11.61 -3.81
CA ASP A 856 3.20 -10.74 -2.98
C ASP A 856 2.68 -9.29 -2.98
N LYS A 857 2.37 -8.77 -1.78
CA LYS A 857 1.80 -7.42 -1.60
C LYS A 857 2.68 -6.34 -2.20
N THR A 858 3.99 -6.41 -1.94
CA THR A 858 4.96 -5.40 -2.38
C THR A 858 4.98 -5.33 -3.90
N LYS A 859 5.01 -6.48 -4.57
CA LYS A 859 4.95 -6.56 -6.03
C LYS A 859 3.64 -6.03 -6.61
N ASN A 860 2.53 -6.21 -5.90
CA ASN A 860 1.22 -5.75 -6.34
C ASN A 860 0.98 -4.25 -6.16
N ILE A 861 1.72 -3.55 -5.31
CA ILE A 861 1.59 -2.08 -5.18
C ILE A 861 1.94 -1.38 -6.50
N ALA A 862 3.01 -1.82 -7.19
CA ALA A 862 3.35 -1.28 -8.50
C ALA A 862 2.29 -1.65 -9.57
N ASN A 863 1.79 -2.89 -9.53
CA ASN A 863 0.73 -3.34 -10.44
C ASN A 863 -0.56 -2.55 -10.26
N ALA A 864 -1.00 -2.34 -9.02
CA ALA A 864 -2.20 -1.58 -8.68
C ALA A 864 -2.10 -0.13 -9.16
N LYS A 865 -0.95 0.53 -8.99
CA LYS A 865 -0.71 1.88 -9.54
C LYS A 865 -0.81 1.91 -11.06
N ALA A 866 -0.27 0.90 -11.74
CA ALA A 866 -0.33 0.80 -13.20
C ALA A 866 -1.76 0.53 -13.69
N VAL A 867 -2.44 -0.44 -13.09
CA VAL A 867 -3.85 -0.78 -13.35
C VAL A 867 -4.76 0.41 -13.08
N LYS A 868 -4.52 1.19 -12.01
CA LYS A 868 -5.24 2.43 -11.72
C LYS A 868 -5.09 3.45 -12.84
N LYS A 869 -3.86 3.73 -13.29
CA LYS A 869 -3.61 4.63 -14.42
C LYS A 869 -4.36 4.20 -15.69
N VAL A 870 -4.39 2.90 -15.98
CA VAL A 870 -5.10 2.38 -17.15
C VAL A 870 -6.62 2.48 -16.96
N GLN A 871 -7.15 2.15 -15.79
CA GLN A 871 -8.55 2.33 -15.43
C GLN A 871 -9.00 3.79 -15.57
N ASP A 872 -8.24 4.75 -15.04
CA ASP A 872 -8.57 6.18 -15.14
C ASP A 872 -8.50 6.71 -16.57
N ALA A 873 -7.61 6.16 -17.41
CA ALA A 873 -7.42 6.59 -18.79
C ALA A 873 -8.29 5.87 -19.83
N THR A 874 -9.04 4.82 -19.45
CA THR A 874 -9.85 4.00 -20.37
C THR A 874 -11.25 3.64 -19.88
N GLY A 875 -11.53 3.81 -18.58
CA GLY A 875 -12.75 3.31 -17.95
C GLY A 875 -12.81 1.79 -17.77
N VAL A 876 -11.72 1.06 -18.06
CA VAL A 876 -11.73 -0.41 -18.03
C VAL A 876 -12.06 -0.96 -16.64
N LYS A 877 -12.97 -1.94 -16.61
CA LYS A 877 -13.39 -2.63 -15.39
C LYS A 877 -12.36 -3.66 -14.97
N VAL A 878 -12.07 -3.73 -13.68
CA VAL A 878 -11.03 -4.60 -13.12
C VAL A 878 -11.67 -5.71 -12.30
N VAL A 879 -11.50 -6.95 -12.76
CA VAL A 879 -11.80 -8.16 -12.00
C VAL A 879 -10.51 -8.65 -11.35
N LEU A 880 -10.57 -9.01 -10.07
CA LEU A 880 -9.44 -9.55 -9.32
C LEU A 880 -9.77 -10.99 -8.93
N THR A 881 -9.23 -11.97 -9.64
CA THR A 881 -9.45 -13.40 -9.37
C THR A 881 -8.38 -13.91 -8.40
N VAL A 882 -8.82 -14.45 -7.25
CA VAL A 882 -7.94 -14.75 -6.11
C VAL A 882 -8.25 -16.11 -5.46
N PRO A 883 -7.24 -16.82 -4.92
CA PRO A 883 -7.44 -17.99 -4.06
C PRO A 883 -8.35 -17.68 -2.86
N VAL A 884 -9.10 -18.67 -2.40
CA VAL A 884 -9.92 -18.53 -1.19
C VAL A 884 -9.93 -19.84 -0.40
N LEU A 885 -10.15 -19.77 0.91
CA LEU A 885 -10.47 -20.95 1.70
C LEU A 885 -11.98 -21.07 1.91
N PRO A 886 -12.51 -22.24 2.31
CA PRO A 886 -13.91 -22.37 2.72
C PRO A 886 -14.29 -21.45 3.91
N SER A 887 -13.30 -20.94 4.64
CA SER A 887 -13.43 -19.96 5.72
C SER A 887 -13.34 -18.50 5.26
N GLY A 888 -13.29 -18.24 3.94
CA GLY A 888 -13.14 -16.91 3.35
C GLY A 888 -11.71 -16.60 2.89
N LEU A 889 -11.46 -15.31 2.61
CA LEU A 889 -10.16 -14.75 2.24
C LEU A 889 -9.12 -15.00 3.34
N THR A 890 -7.89 -15.34 2.94
CA THR A 890 -6.75 -15.44 3.86
C THR A 890 -6.04 -14.10 4.00
N TYR A 891 -5.03 -14.06 4.89
CA TYR A 891 -4.15 -12.90 5.08
C TYR A 891 -3.54 -12.39 3.76
N ASP A 892 -3.15 -13.29 2.86
CA ASP A 892 -2.52 -12.93 1.58
C ASP A 892 -3.51 -12.21 0.66
N GLN A 893 -4.77 -12.67 0.58
CA GLN A 893 -5.78 -11.98 -0.23
C GLN A 893 -6.28 -10.68 0.42
N ILE A 894 -6.30 -10.57 1.76
CA ILE A 894 -6.60 -9.30 2.43
C ILE A 894 -5.50 -8.27 2.15
N ASN A 895 -4.23 -8.68 2.18
CA ASN A 895 -3.10 -7.85 1.78
C ASN A 895 -3.11 -7.48 0.30
N LEU A 896 -3.57 -8.39 -0.56
CA LEU A 896 -3.77 -8.11 -1.98
C LEU A 896 -4.87 -7.06 -2.18
N LEU A 897 -6.02 -7.20 -1.51
CA LEU A 897 -7.09 -6.20 -1.56
C LEU A 897 -6.63 -4.83 -1.04
N ASP A 898 -5.83 -4.77 0.01
CA ASP A 898 -5.16 -3.53 0.44
C ASP A 898 -4.31 -2.93 -0.69
N ALA A 899 -3.44 -3.73 -1.32
CA ALA A 899 -2.57 -3.26 -2.40
C ALA A 899 -3.32 -2.63 -3.58
N TYR A 900 -4.54 -3.09 -3.91
CA TYR A 900 -5.37 -2.49 -4.98
C TYR A 900 -6.27 -1.35 -4.48
N LEU A 901 -7.01 -1.55 -3.40
CA LEU A 901 -7.98 -0.59 -2.88
C LEU A 901 -7.29 0.67 -2.35
N SER A 902 -6.18 0.53 -1.64
CA SER A 902 -5.39 1.67 -1.11
C SER A 902 -4.67 2.46 -2.20
N GLN A 903 -4.60 1.95 -3.44
CA GLN A 903 -4.15 2.70 -4.63
C GLN A 903 -5.33 3.25 -5.45
N GLY A 904 -6.56 3.13 -4.96
CA GLY A 904 -7.76 3.70 -5.56
C GLY A 904 -8.31 2.92 -6.76
N VAL A 905 -7.92 1.67 -6.97
CA VAL A 905 -8.50 0.81 -8.03
C VAL A 905 -9.92 0.43 -7.63
N ASP A 906 -10.92 0.78 -8.45
CA ASP A 906 -12.29 0.27 -8.29
C ASP A 906 -12.36 -1.14 -8.89
N LEU A 907 -12.37 -2.14 -8.03
CA LEU A 907 -12.52 -3.54 -8.42
C LEU A 907 -14.00 -3.79 -8.68
N GLU A 908 -14.36 -4.10 -9.93
CA GLU A 908 -15.74 -4.43 -10.33
C GLU A 908 -16.19 -5.69 -9.58
N VAL A 909 -15.35 -6.74 -9.61
CA VAL A 909 -15.59 -8.01 -8.93
C VAL A 909 -14.28 -8.56 -8.32
N VAL A 910 -14.35 -9.01 -7.07
CA VAL A 910 -13.35 -9.89 -6.43
C VAL A 910 -13.82 -11.33 -6.62
N ASN A 911 -13.26 -11.99 -7.63
CA ASN A 911 -13.70 -13.30 -8.08
C ASN A 911 -12.98 -14.41 -7.30
N LEU A 912 -13.72 -15.15 -6.48
CA LEU A 912 -13.13 -16.17 -5.61
C LEU A 912 -12.90 -17.47 -6.39
N MET A 913 -11.66 -17.95 -6.42
CA MET A 913 -11.31 -19.30 -6.87
C MET A 913 -11.84 -20.33 -5.87
N THR A 914 -13.12 -20.68 -5.96
CA THR A 914 -13.83 -21.60 -5.06
C THR A 914 -13.52 -23.07 -5.38
N MET A 915 -12.23 -23.35 -5.52
CA MET A 915 -11.63 -24.60 -5.98
C MET A 915 -10.36 -24.93 -5.18
N CYS A 916 -9.79 -26.11 -5.40
CA CYS A 916 -8.43 -26.47 -4.98
C CYS A 916 -8.08 -26.25 -3.49
N TYR A 917 -9.07 -26.27 -2.59
CA TYR A 917 -8.98 -25.91 -1.16
C TYR A 917 -7.94 -26.65 -0.28
N GLY A 918 -7.13 -27.56 -0.84
CA GLY A 918 -6.16 -28.35 -0.08
C GLY A 918 -6.80 -29.45 0.78
N GLN A 919 -5.96 -30.13 1.57
CA GLN A 919 -6.38 -31.22 2.45
C GLN A 919 -6.71 -30.69 3.86
N GLY A 920 -7.84 -31.12 4.43
CA GLY A 920 -8.21 -30.80 5.82
C GLY A 920 -9.02 -29.49 6.03
N THR A 921 -9.36 -28.78 4.96
CA THR A 921 -10.10 -27.49 5.01
C THR A 921 -11.62 -27.61 4.97
N LEU A 922 -12.14 -28.80 4.64
CA LEU A 922 -13.57 -29.12 4.64
C LEU A 922 -14.05 -29.52 6.05
N GLN A 923 -15.25 -29.09 6.41
CA GLN A 923 -15.94 -29.53 7.62
C GLN A 923 -16.47 -30.97 7.50
N PRO A 924 -16.73 -31.67 8.63
CA PRO A 924 -17.28 -33.02 8.61
C PRO A 924 -18.63 -33.11 7.86
N GLY A 925 -18.65 -33.81 6.72
CA GLY A 925 -19.84 -33.97 5.87
C GLY A 925 -19.96 -32.94 4.74
N GLU A 926 -19.08 -31.95 4.68
CA GLU A 926 -19.01 -30.95 3.62
C GLU A 926 -18.40 -31.53 2.32
N ASN A 927 -18.85 -31.01 1.18
CA ASN A 927 -18.27 -31.26 -0.14
C ASN A 927 -17.82 -29.94 -0.80
N TYR A 928 -17.11 -30.01 -1.93
CA TYR A 928 -16.58 -28.80 -2.58
C TYR A 928 -17.68 -27.82 -3.00
N GLY A 929 -18.85 -28.29 -3.45
CA GLY A 929 -19.99 -27.41 -3.74
C GLY A 929 -20.42 -26.62 -2.50
N THR A 930 -20.75 -27.30 -1.40
CA THR A 930 -21.13 -26.63 -0.13
C THR A 930 -20.02 -25.75 0.45
N ALA A 931 -18.75 -26.11 0.22
CA ALA A 931 -17.60 -25.30 0.61
C ALA A 931 -17.46 -24.02 -0.24
N SER A 932 -17.82 -24.06 -1.53
CA SER A 932 -17.89 -22.87 -2.39
C SER A 932 -18.93 -21.86 -1.88
N LEU A 933 -20.11 -22.34 -1.45
CA LEU A 933 -21.13 -21.48 -0.82
C LEU A 933 -20.57 -20.83 0.46
N ARG A 934 -19.95 -21.64 1.33
CA ARG A 934 -19.38 -21.16 2.59
C ARG A 934 -18.20 -20.20 2.39
N ALA A 935 -17.37 -20.40 1.37
CA ALA A 935 -16.29 -19.49 1.02
C ALA A 935 -16.82 -18.10 0.65
N VAL A 936 -17.85 -18.02 -0.21
CA VAL A 936 -18.49 -16.76 -0.59
C VAL A 936 -19.11 -16.07 0.64
N ASP A 937 -19.95 -16.79 1.40
CA ASP A 937 -20.64 -16.22 2.57
C ASP A 937 -19.64 -15.74 3.65
N SER A 938 -18.51 -16.44 3.83
CA SER A 938 -17.45 -16.05 4.76
C SER A 938 -16.65 -14.83 4.26
N SER A 939 -16.38 -14.76 2.94
CA SER A 939 -15.68 -13.63 2.32
C SER A 939 -16.49 -12.34 2.31
N LYS A 940 -17.83 -12.38 2.36
CA LYS A 940 -18.67 -11.18 2.24
C LYS A 940 -18.38 -10.12 3.32
N ASP A 941 -18.29 -10.50 4.60
CA ASP A 941 -17.98 -9.52 5.65
C ASP A 941 -16.50 -9.12 5.67
N GLN A 942 -15.58 -9.99 5.22
CA GLN A 942 -14.17 -9.64 5.03
C GLN A 942 -14.00 -8.62 3.90
N LEU A 943 -14.75 -8.74 2.80
CA LEU A 943 -14.73 -7.79 1.70
C LEU A 943 -15.27 -6.42 2.14
N LYS A 944 -16.34 -6.39 2.96
CA LYS A 944 -16.84 -5.16 3.60
C LYS A 944 -15.78 -4.50 4.47
N ASP A 945 -15.06 -5.27 5.31
CA ASP A 945 -13.94 -4.75 6.11
C ASP A 945 -12.85 -4.15 5.20
N CYS A 946 -12.46 -4.86 4.12
CA CYS A 946 -11.45 -4.38 3.18
C CYS A 946 -11.87 -3.07 2.49
N TYR A 947 -13.08 -2.97 1.94
CA TYR A 947 -13.56 -1.73 1.30
C TYR A 947 -13.69 -0.57 2.30
N LYS A 948 -14.12 -0.85 3.53
CA LYS A 948 -14.23 0.15 4.60
C LYS A 948 -12.87 0.65 5.09
N ARG A 949 -11.85 -0.22 5.12
CA ARG A 949 -10.48 0.10 5.55
C ARG A 949 -9.66 0.80 4.47
N PHE A 950 -9.68 0.26 3.26
CA PHE A 950 -8.70 0.60 2.22
C PHE A 950 -9.27 1.52 1.12
N ALA A 951 -10.59 1.52 0.93
CA ALA A 951 -11.29 2.40 -0.02
C ALA A 951 -12.26 3.40 0.66
N SER A 952 -12.28 3.47 2.00
CA SER A 952 -13.21 4.29 2.79
C SER A 952 -14.70 4.14 2.43
N LYS A 953 -15.09 2.97 1.89
CA LYS A 953 -16.46 2.71 1.40
C LYS A 953 -17.13 1.63 2.25
N ASP A 954 -18.19 2.01 2.96
CA ASP A 954 -19.04 1.05 3.68
C ASP A 954 -20.02 0.43 2.68
N LEU A 955 -19.95 -0.89 2.47
CA LEU A 955 -20.82 -1.61 1.55
C LEU A 955 -21.98 -2.26 2.30
N THR A 956 -23.19 -2.17 1.75
CA THR A 956 -24.29 -3.04 2.17
C THR A 956 -23.98 -4.51 1.85
N ASP A 957 -24.70 -5.45 2.49
CA ASP A 957 -24.54 -6.87 2.18
C ASP A 957 -24.83 -7.19 0.70
N GLU A 958 -25.81 -6.51 0.08
CA GLU A 958 -26.12 -6.66 -1.34
C GLU A 958 -25.01 -6.12 -2.25
N GLU A 959 -24.43 -4.95 -1.95
CA GLU A 959 -23.26 -4.44 -2.69
C GLU A 959 -22.02 -5.31 -2.50
N ALA A 960 -21.84 -5.90 -1.32
CA ALA A 960 -20.71 -6.78 -1.04
C ALA A 960 -20.82 -8.12 -1.78
N TYR A 961 -22.00 -8.77 -1.82
CA TYR A 961 -22.22 -9.92 -2.69
C TYR A 961 -22.12 -9.53 -4.17
N GLY A 962 -22.67 -8.37 -4.56
CA GLY A 962 -22.57 -7.84 -5.93
C GLY A 962 -21.13 -7.57 -6.39
N LYS A 963 -20.18 -7.35 -5.47
CA LYS A 963 -18.75 -7.25 -5.74
C LYS A 963 -17.97 -8.57 -5.56
N LEU A 964 -18.64 -9.68 -5.26
CA LEU A 964 -18.03 -11.02 -5.25
C LEU A 964 -18.26 -11.77 -6.55
N GLY A 965 -17.36 -12.70 -6.84
CA GLY A 965 -17.52 -13.73 -7.86
C GLY A 965 -17.22 -15.12 -7.30
N THR A 966 -17.65 -16.17 -7.99
CA THR A 966 -17.33 -17.56 -7.62
C THR A 966 -16.95 -18.38 -8.84
N THR A 967 -15.77 -19.02 -8.77
CA THR A 967 -15.16 -19.83 -9.83
C THR A 967 -14.69 -21.17 -9.28
N PRO A 968 -15.52 -22.23 -9.32
CA PRO A 968 -15.05 -23.60 -9.10
C PRO A 968 -14.29 -24.14 -10.33
N SER A 969 -13.41 -25.10 -10.12
CA SER A 969 -12.91 -25.97 -11.19
C SER A 969 -13.89 -27.12 -11.37
N ILE A 970 -14.34 -27.35 -12.61
CA ILE A 970 -15.38 -28.33 -12.95
C ILE A 970 -14.77 -29.65 -13.48
N GLY A 971 -15.50 -30.74 -13.23
CA GLY A 971 -15.06 -32.07 -13.59
C GLY A 971 -13.86 -32.54 -12.76
N TYR A 972 -12.94 -33.27 -13.38
CA TYR A 972 -11.74 -33.78 -12.74
C TYR A 972 -10.56 -32.82 -12.94
N GLU A 973 -10.03 -32.25 -11.86
CA GLU A 973 -8.80 -31.43 -11.88
C GLU A 973 -7.55 -32.28 -11.69
N SER A 974 -7.42 -32.97 -10.56
CA SER A 974 -6.24 -33.77 -10.20
C SER A 974 -6.59 -34.88 -9.20
N THR A 975 -5.65 -35.78 -8.89
CA THR A 975 -5.87 -36.83 -7.87
C THR A 975 -5.99 -36.31 -6.44
N ASP A 976 -5.65 -35.04 -6.22
CA ASP A 976 -5.57 -34.42 -4.89
C ASP A 976 -6.85 -33.63 -4.53
N HIS A 977 -7.77 -33.48 -5.50
CA HIS A 977 -9.08 -32.85 -5.37
C HIS A 977 -10.21 -33.83 -5.78
N PRO A 978 -11.44 -33.67 -5.27
CA PRO A 978 -12.58 -34.44 -5.74
C PRO A 978 -13.02 -33.98 -7.14
N VAL A 979 -13.67 -34.88 -7.89
CA VAL A 979 -14.38 -34.50 -9.13
C VAL A 979 -15.53 -33.56 -8.75
N PHE A 980 -15.52 -32.34 -9.28
CA PHE A 980 -16.58 -31.37 -9.06
C PHE A 980 -17.76 -31.68 -10.00
N THR A 981 -18.94 -31.92 -9.43
CA THR A 981 -20.08 -32.49 -10.16
C THR A 981 -21.12 -31.45 -10.57
N THR A 982 -22.01 -31.82 -11.50
CA THR A 982 -23.15 -31.00 -11.92
C THR A 982 -24.09 -30.67 -10.77
N GLU A 983 -24.25 -31.55 -9.78
CA GLU A 983 -25.03 -31.28 -8.57
C GLU A 983 -24.39 -30.17 -7.73
N TRP A 984 -23.07 -30.13 -7.62
CA TRP A 984 -22.35 -29.07 -6.90
C TRP A 984 -22.36 -27.76 -7.66
N ALA A 985 -22.26 -27.80 -8.99
CA ALA A 985 -22.45 -26.63 -9.84
C ALA A 985 -23.84 -26.00 -9.65
N LYS A 986 -24.89 -26.83 -9.57
CA LYS A 986 -26.24 -26.33 -9.28
C LYS A 986 -26.33 -25.65 -7.90
N LEU A 987 -25.70 -26.20 -6.86
CA LEU A 987 -25.66 -25.53 -5.55
C LEU A 987 -25.00 -24.15 -5.62
N VAL A 988 -23.87 -24.03 -6.32
CA VAL A 988 -23.14 -22.76 -6.48
C VAL A 988 -23.97 -21.74 -7.25
N VAL A 989 -24.63 -22.15 -8.33
CA VAL A 989 -25.46 -21.25 -9.16
C VAL A 989 -26.74 -20.84 -8.43
N ASP A 990 -27.43 -21.76 -7.76
CA ASP A 990 -28.63 -21.44 -6.97
C ASP A 990 -28.30 -20.45 -5.84
N HIS A 991 -27.16 -20.62 -5.16
CA HIS A 991 -26.68 -19.68 -4.14
C HIS A 991 -26.25 -18.33 -4.73
N ALA A 992 -25.61 -18.32 -5.90
CA ALA A 992 -25.24 -17.07 -6.56
C ALA A 992 -26.45 -16.22 -6.95
N ILE A 993 -27.53 -16.87 -7.39
CA ILE A 993 -28.83 -16.23 -7.65
C ILE A 993 -29.44 -15.71 -6.34
N ASP A 994 -29.53 -16.53 -5.30
CA ASP A 994 -30.11 -16.17 -3.98
C ASP A 994 -29.40 -14.98 -3.33
N ARG A 995 -28.06 -14.97 -3.34
CA ARG A 995 -27.23 -13.91 -2.75
C ARG A 995 -27.04 -12.68 -3.63
N LYS A 996 -27.52 -12.70 -4.88
CA LYS A 996 -27.25 -11.65 -5.89
C LYS A 996 -25.75 -11.38 -6.10
N ILE A 997 -24.95 -12.44 -6.27
CA ILE A 997 -23.51 -12.33 -6.55
C ILE A 997 -23.29 -11.54 -7.86
N GLY A 998 -22.15 -10.87 -8.04
CA GLY A 998 -21.81 -10.17 -9.29
C GLY A 998 -21.39 -11.09 -10.43
N MET A 999 -20.58 -12.11 -10.16
CA MET A 999 -20.08 -13.04 -11.18
C MET A 999 -20.23 -14.51 -10.80
N THR A 1000 -20.58 -15.33 -11.80
CA THR A 1000 -20.28 -16.76 -11.77
C THR A 1000 -19.33 -17.11 -12.92
N SER A 1001 -18.46 -18.09 -12.71
CA SER A 1001 -17.53 -18.60 -13.71
C SER A 1001 -17.15 -20.04 -13.35
N PHE A 1002 -16.33 -20.68 -14.18
CA PHE A 1002 -15.71 -21.96 -13.85
C PHE A 1002 -14.45 -22.21 -14.69
N TRP A 1003 -13.54 -23.03 -14.18
CA TRP A 1003 -12.40 -23.58 -14.93
C TRP A 1003 -12.71 -25.01 -15.41
N SER A 1004 -12.90 -25.30 -16.70
CA SER A 1004 -12.87 -24.39 -17.86
C SER A 1004 -13.91 -24.80 -18.91
N MET A 1005 -14.24 -23.85 -19.79
CA MET A 1005 -15.10 -24.05 -20.94
C MET A 1005 -14.57 -25.15 -21.88
N ASN A 1006 -13.26 -25.28 -22.07
CA ASN A 1006 -12.64 -26.29 -22.92
C ASN A 1006 -13.04 -27.72 -22.50
N ARG A 1007 -13.10 -27.97 -21.18
CA ARG A 1007 -13.53 -29.25 -20.60
C ARG A 1007 -15.03 -29.49 -20.81
N ASP A 1008 -15.88 -28.49 -20.51
CA ASP A 1008 -17.33 -28.65 -20.60
C ASP A 1008 -17.82 -28.75 -22.06
N ALA A 1009 -17.17 -28.03 -22.99
CA ALA A 1009 -17.35 -28.14 -24.42
C ALA A 1009 -16.80 -29.46 -25.01
N LYS A 1010 -16.17 -30.32 -24.19
CA LYS A 1010 -15.48 -31.57 -24.59
C LYS A 1010 -14.47 -31.38 -25.71
N LEU A 1011 -13.72 -30.28 -25.65
CA LEU A 1011 -12.55 -30.05 -26.50
C LEU A 1011 -11.29 -30.70 -25.89
N ASP A 1012 -11.23 -30.76 -24.57
CA ASP A 1012 -10.26 -31.54 -23.81
C ASP A 1012 -10.93 -32.77 -23.15
N ASP A 1013 -10.23 -33.90 -23.09
CA ASP A 1013 -10.71 -35.10 -22.39
C ASP A 1013 -10.75 -34.89 -20.87
N ASN A 1014 -11.94 -34.97 -20.28
CA ASN A 1014 -12.12 -34.85 -18.83
C ASN A 1014 -13.15 -35.85 -18.28
N SER A 1015 -12.70 -36.72 -17.35
CA SER A 1015 -13.50 -37.81 -16.79
C SER A 1015 -14.64 -37.38 -15.86
N GLY A 1016 -14.73 -36.08 -15.53
CA GLY A 1016 -15.80 -35.51 -14.71
C GLY A 1016 -16.93 -34.82 -15.49
N ILE A 1017 -16.85 -34.75 -16.82
CA ILE A 1017 -17.82 -34.03 -17.67
C ILE A 1017 -18.82 -35.03 -18.30
N PRO A 1018 -20.07 -35.14 -17.81
CA PRO A 1018 -20.99 -36.20 -18.22
C PRO A 1018 -21.42 -36.07 -19.69
N SER A 1019 -21.81 -34.87 -20.13
CA SER A 1019 -22.17 -34.55 -21.51
C SER A 1019 -21.52 -33.22 -21.91
N GLN A 1020 -21.50 -32.93 -23.21
CA GLN A 1020 -21.12 -31.60 -23.68
C GLN A 1020 -22.05 -30.55 -23.04
N TYR A 1021 -21.49 -29.42 -22.62
CA TYR A 1021 -22.17 -28.29 -21.99
C TYR A 1021 -22.93 -28.61 -20.71
N ALA A 1022 -22.58 -29.69 -20.00
CA ALA A 1022 -23.28 -30.11 -18.79
C ALA A 1022 -23.27 -29.04 -17.69
N PHE A 1023 -22.14 -28.35 -17.51
CA PHE A 1023 -21.99 -27.28 -16.52
C PHE A 1023 -22.53 -25.95 -17.05
N THR A 1024 -22.25 -25.61 -18.30
CA THR A 1024 -22.72 -24.39 -18.97
C THR A 1024 -24.25 -24.28 -18.95
N ASN A 1025 -24.96 -25.40 -19.18
CA ASN A 1025 -26.42 -25.47 -19.11
C ASN A 1025 -26.99 -25.13 -17.73
N ILE A 1026 -26.18 -25.27 -16.66
CA ILE A 1026 -26.53 -24.88 -15.28
C ILE A 1026 -26.14 -23.41 -15.06
N PHE A 1027 -24.87 -23.05 -15.29
CA PHE A 1027 -24.35 -21.71 -15.04
C PHE A 1027 -25.07 -20.60 -15.84
N ARG A 1028 -25.57 -20.89 -17.05
CA ARG A 1028 -26.31 -19.89 -17.86
C ARG A 1028 -27.67 -19.46 -17.29
N SER A 1029 -28.16 -20.06 -16.20
CA SER A 1029 -29.37 -19.58 -15.51
C SER A 1029 -29.09 -18.38 -14.58
N PHE A 1030 -27.83 -18.02 -14.38
CA PHE A 1030 -27.41 -16.84 -13.62
C PHE A 1030 -27.33 -15.61 -14.54
N GLY A 1031 -27.75 -14.44 -14.04
CA GLY A 1031 -27.75 -13.17 -14.79
C GLY A 1031 -28.90 -12.99 -15.80
N SER A 1032 -29.68 -14.03 -16.08
CA SER A 1032 -30.78 -14.00 -17.07
C SER A 1032 -32.09 -13.42 -16.50
N GLY A 1033 -32.12 -12.11 -16.25
CA GLY A 1033 -33.29 -11.35 -15.80
C GLY A 1033 -34.41 -11.25 -16.85
N GLY A 1034 -35.08 -12.37 -17.13
CA GLY A 1034 -36.26 -12.44 -18.01
C GLY A 1034 -35.98 -13.07 -19.38
N GLY A 1035 -36.27 -14.38 -19.52
CA GLY A 1035 -36.43 -15.03 -20.82
C GLY A 1035 -35.35 -16.06 -21.21
N VAL A 1036 -35.26 -17.17 -20.46
CA VAL A 1036 -34.74 -18.42 -21.03
C VAL A 1036 -35.93 -19.31 -21.36
N THR A 1037 -36.40 -19.24 -22.61
CA THR A 1037 -37.40 -20.18 -23.14
C THR A 1037 -36.80 -21.59 -23.17
N PRO A 1038 -37.53 -22.65 -22.77
CA PRO A 1038 -37.07 -24.03 -22.93
C PRO A 1038 -36.73 -24.35 -24.40
N PRO A 1039 -35.90 -25.38 -24.67
CA PRO A 1039 -35.31 -25.63 -26.00
C PRO A 1039 -36.29 -26.14 -27.09
N ASN A 1040 -37.59 -25.83 -26.99
CA ASN A 1040 -38.65 -26.30 -27.88
C ASN A 1040 -39.45 -25.17 -28.57
N GLU A 1041 -39.08 -23.90 -28.40
CA GLU A 1041 -39.64 -22.81 -29.21
C GLU A 1041 -38.66 -22.38 -30.30
N ASN A 1042 -39.18 -22.23 -31.51
CA ASN A 1042 -38.45 -21.83 -32.70
C ASN A 1042 -37.85 -20.42 -32.52
N SER A 1043 -36.55 -20.29 -32.72
CA SER A 1043 -35.83 -19.01 -32.67
C SER A 1043 -35.91 -18.28 -34.02
N ALA A 1044 -35.59 -16.99 -34.03
CA ALA A 1044 -35.52 -16.22 -35.28
C ALA A 1044 -34.08 -16.20 -35.81
N PRO A 1045 -33.85 -16.13 -37.13
CA PRO A 1045 -32.50 -16.26 -37.69
C PRO A 1045 -31.57 -15.13 -37.25
N VAL A 1046 -30.28 -15.41 -37.09
CA VAL A 1046 -29.26 -14.41 -36.73
C VAL A 1046 -28.59 -13.85 -37.98
N LEU A 1047 -28.63 -12.52 -38.17
CA LEU A 1047 -27.95 -11.80 -39.26
C LEU A 1047 -26.54 -11.33 -38.85
N ASN A 1048 -25.54 -11.97 -39.44
CA ASN A 1048 -24.11 -11.75 -39.21
C ASN A 1048 -23.49 -10.90 -40.33
N GLY A 1049 -22.38 -10.21 -40.03
CA GLY A 1049 -21.66 -9.35 -40.98
C GLY A 1049 -22.35 -8.04 -41.39
N VAL A 1050 -23.56 -7.75 -40.91
CA VAL A 1050 -24.29 -6.49 -41.17
C VAL A 1050 -23.76 -5.34 -40.28
N SER A 1051 -22.46 -5.06 -40.37
CA SER A 1051 -21.78 -3.92 -39.74
C SER A 1051 -21.74 -2.71 -40.69
N ASN A 1052 -21.62 -1.49 -40.13
CA ASN A 1052 -21.42 -0.28 -40.92
C ASN A 1052 -20.12 -0.36 -41.74
N LYS A 1053 -20.12 0.13 -42.98
CA LYS A 1053 -18.92 0.18 -43.84
C LYS A 1053 -18.63 1.62 -44.26
N THR A 1054 -17.37 2.04 -44.22
CA THR A 1054 -16.93 3.27 -44.90
C THR A 1054 -16.26 2.87 -46.21
N ILE A 1055 -16.61 3.55 -47.30
CA ILE A 1055 -15.96 3.41 -48.61
C ILE A 1055 -15.60 4.79 -49.16
N THR A 1056 -14.73 4.84 -50.14
CA THR A 1056 -14.33 6.07 -50.83
C THR A 1056 -15.21 6.30 -52.06
N VAL A 1057 -15.39 7.55 -52.48
CA VAL A 1057 -16.04 7.85 -53.78
C VAL A 1057 -15.34 7.09 -54.90
N GLY A 1058 -16.08 6.19 -55.56
CA GLY A 1058 -15.61 5.34 -56.66
C GLY A 1058 -15.35 3.87 -56.30
N ASP A 1059 -15.25 3.52 -55.01
CA ASP A 1059 -14.98 2.13 -54.58
C ASP A 1059 -16.16 1.19 -54.92
N SER A 1060 -15.87 -0.01 -55.41
CA SER A 1060 -16.90 -1.03 -55.69
C SER A 1060 -17.48 -1.59 -54.38
N PHE A 1061 -18.81 -1.49 -54.21
CA PHE A 1061 -19.51 -1.97 -53.01
C PHE A 1061 -20.50 -3.09 -53.35
N ASN A 1062 -20.39 -4.22 -52.65
CA ASN A 1062 -21.36 -5.32 -52.70
C ASN A 1062 -22.07 -5.41 -51.34
N ALA A 1063 -23.40 -5.31 -51.34
CA ALA A 1063 -24.22 -5.35 -50.13
C ALA A 1063 -24.11 -6.69 -49.37
N LEU A 1064 -24.06 -7.82 -50.09
CA LEU A 1064 -24.02 -9.15 -49.45
C LEU A 1064 -22.60 -9.62 -49.09
N ASP A 1065 -21.57 -8.82 -49.41
CA ASP A 1065 -20.19 -9.17 -49.09
C ASP A 1065 -19.94 -9.22 -47.58
N GLY A 1066 -19.51 -10.39 -47.11
CA GLY A 1066 -19.32 -10.74 -45.70
C GLY A 1066 -20.60 -10.95 -44.89
N VAL A 1067 -21.79 -10.93 -45.51
CA VAL A 1067 -23.07 -11.06 -44.80
C VAL A 1067 -23.58 -12.50 -44.84
N SER A 1068 -23.97 -13.04 -43.68
CA SER A 1068 -24.56 -14.39 -43.55
C SER A 1068 -25.76 -14.40 -42.62
N ALA A 1069 -26.58 -15.45 -42.73
CA ALA A 1069 -27.71 -15.69 -41.84
C ALA A 1069 -27.69 -17.14 -41.39
N ILE A 1070 -27.75 -17.36 -40.07
CA ILE A 1070 -27.82 -18.71 -39.49
C ILE A 1070 -29.01 -18.75 -38.54
N ASP A 1071 -29.86 -19.73 -38.71
CA ASP A 1071 -30.93 -20.08 -37.80
C ASP A 1071 -30.57 -21.35 -37.02
N ARG A 1072 -31.04 -21.44 -35.77
CA ARG A 1072 -30.73 -22.57 -34.88
C ARG A 1072 -31.46 -23.85 -35.28
N GLU A 1073 -32.67 -23.72 -35.81
CA GLU A 1073 -33.55 -24.83 -36.19
C GLU A 1073 -33.44 -25.14 -37.70
N ASP A 1074 -33.29 -24.12 -38.55
CA ASP A 1074 -33.27 -24.24 -40.01
C ASP A 1074 -31.85 -24.15 -40.65
N GLY A 1075 -30.81 -23.79 -39.90
CA GLY A 1075 -29.40 -23.79 -40.37
C GLY A 1075 -29.01 -22.57 -41.20
N ASP A 1076 -28.15 -22.74 -42.22
CA ASP A 1076 -27.66 -21.63 -43.05
C ASP A 1076 -28.75 -21.08 -43.99
N LEU A 1077 -29.25 -19.90 -43.64
CA LEU A 1077 -30.24 -19.12 -44.39
C LEU A 1077 -29.63 -17.96 -45.19
N THR A 1078 -28.30 -17.93 -45.39
CA THR A 1078 -27.60 -16.82 -46.07
C THR A 1078 -28.16 -16.50 -47.47
N LYS A 1079 -28.65 -17.52 -48.20
CA LYS A 1079 -29.28 -17.35 -49.52
C LYS A 1079 -30.69 -16.75 -49.47
N SER A 1080 -31.30 -16.68 -48.29
CA SER A 1080 -32.66 -16.17 -48.05
C SER A 1080 -32.68 -14.70 -47.60
N ILE A 1081 -31.50 -14.07 -47.46
CA ILE A 1081 -31.36 -12.66 -47.07
C ILE A 1081 -31.89 -11.75 -48.18
N LYS A 1082 -32.73 -10.80 -47.80
CA LYS A 1082 -33.25 -9.72 -48.65
C LYS A 1082 -32.60 -8.41 -48.20
N VAL A 1083 -32.18 -7.59 -49.16
CA VAL A 1083 -31.61 -6.26 -48.89
C VAL A 1083 -32.51 -5.19 -49.50
N SER A 1084 -32.76 -4.13 -48.73
CA SER A 1084 -33.59 -2.97 -49.07
C SER A 1084 -32.76 -1.69 -48.93
N GLY A 1085 -32.87 -0.78 -49.89
CA GLY A 1085 -32.04 0.43 -49.99
C GLY A 1085 -30.93 0.31 -51.03
N GLU A 1086 -30.30 1.45 -51.37
CA GLU A 1086 -29.23 1.54 -52.37
C GLU A 1086 -28.09 2.44 -51.86
N VAL A 1087 -26.85 2.14 -52.27
CA VAL A 1087 -25.65 2.94 -51.97
C VAL A 1087 -25.14 3.56 -53.26
N ASN A 1088 -25.17 4.88 -53.37
CA ASN A 1088 -24.54 5.57 -54.49
C ASN A 1088 -23.07 5.85 -54.17
N ASN A 1089 -22.20 4.90 -54.49
CA ASN A 1089 -20.75 5.00 -54.30
C ASN A 1089 -20.05 6.12 -55.11
N LYS A 1090 -20.79 6.88 -55.94
CA LYS A 1090 -20.25 8.02 -56.71
C LYS A 1090 -20.47 9.38 -56.04
N VAL A 1091 -21.24 9.44 -54.96
CA VAL A 1091 -21.59 10.69 -54.28
C VAL A 1091 -21.29 10.53 -52.80
N SER A 1092 -20.47 11.43 -52.25
CA SER A 1092 -20.13 11.48 -50.83
C SER A 1092 -21.40 11.67 -49.98
N GLY A 1093 -21.50 10.96 -48.87
CA GLY A 1093 -22.69 10.95 -48.02
C GLY A 1093 -22.98 9.59 -47.38
N THR A 1094 -24.10 9.53 -46.67
CA THR A 1094 -24.44 8.40 -45.79
C THR A 1094 -25.69 7.69 -46.31
N TYR A 1095 -25.53 6.42 -46.67
CA TYR A 1095 -26.57 5.57 -47.25
C TYR A 1095 -27.00 4.50 -46.26
N LYS A 1096 -28.29 4.14 -46.23
CA LYS A 1096 -28.80 3.06 -45.36
C LYS A 1096 -29.25 1.86 -46.18
N LEU A 1097 -28.88 0.67 -45.68
CA LEU A 1097 -29.31 -0.62 -46.19
C LEU A 1097 -29.99 -1.40 -45.06
N VAL A 1098 -31.10 -2.05 -45.35
CA VAL A 1098 -31.88 -2.86 -44.41
C VAL A 1098 -31.86 -4.31 -44.88
N TYR A 1099 -31.33 -5.20 -44.06
CA TYR A 1099 -31.21 -6.63 -44.33
C TYR A 1099 -32.30 -7.36 -43.57
N SER A 1100 -33.06 -8.24 -44.21
CA SER A 1100 -34.06 -9.08 -43.55
C SER A 1100 -33.99 -10.52 -44.02
N VAL A 1101 -34.27 -11.46 -43.13
CA VAL A 1101 -34.29 -12.90 -43.39
C VAL A 1101 -35.38 -13.56 -42.54
N THR A 1102 -36.08 -14.55 -43.10
CA THR A 1102 -37.22 -15.23 -42.48
C THR A 1102 -36.94 -16.73 -42.45
N ASP A 1103 -37.23 -17.39 -41.32
CA ASP A 1103 -37.12 -18.85 -41.14
C ASP A 1103 -38.29 -19.64 -41.78
N SER A 1104 -38.32 -20.95 -41.59
CA SER A 1104 -39.39 -21.84 -42.08
C SER A 1104 -40.71 -21.75 -41.29
N LYS A 1105 -40.74 -21.06 -40.14
CA LYS A 1105 -41.92 -20.87 -39.27
C LYS A 1105 -42.52 -19.47 -39.35
N GLY A 1106 -41.86 -18.54 -40.03
CA GLY A 1106 -42.28 -17.16 -40.27
C GLY A 1106 -41.64 -16.11 -39.37
N LEU A 1107 -40.69 -16.44 -38.46
CA LEU A 1107 -40.00 -15.40 -37.70
C LEU A 1107 -38.97 -14.70 -38.60
N THR A 1108 -38.92 -13.37 -38.50
CA THR A 1108 -38.10 -12.53 -39.38
C THR A 1108 -37.19 -11.63 -38.57
N THR A 1109 -35.89 -11.73 -38.82
CA THR A 1109 -34.89 -10.82 -38.25
C THR A 1109 -34.55 -9.74 -39.27
N THR A 1110 -34.42 -8.49 -38.80
CA THR A 1110 -34.08 -7.33 -39.63
C THR A 1110 -32.95 -6.53 -38.98
N LYS A 1111 -31.97 -6.06 -39.75
CA LYS A 1111 -30.80 -5.31 -39.27
C LYS A 1111 -30.40 -4.22 -40.26
N GLU A 1112 -30.13 -3.00 -39.78
CA GLU A 1112 -29.65 -1.90 -40.62
C GLU A 1112 -28.11 -1.87 -40.70
N ARG A 1113 -27.58 -1.53 -41.88
CA ARG A 1113 -26.18 -1.13 -42.11
C ARG A 1113 -26.18 0.28 -42.68
N THR A 1114 -25.36 1.14 -42.10
CA THR A 1114 -25.01 2.45 -42.66
C THR A 1114 -23.74 2.31 -43.50
N VAL A 1115 -23.74 2.88 -44.71
CA VAL A 1115 -22.59 2.93 -45.60
C VAL A 1115 -22.22 4.40 -45.85
N THR A 1116 -21.06 4.81 -45.34
CA THR A 1116 -20.55 6.17 -45.50
C THR A 1116 -19.61 6.21 -46.70
N VAL A 1117 -19.96 6.99 -47.72
CA VAL A 1117 -19.08 7.29 -48.86
C VAL A 1117 -18.32 8.57 -48.53
N LYS A 1118 -17.01 8.49 -48.30
CA LYS A 1118 -16.16 9.66 -48.05
C LYS A 1118 -15.53 10.18 -49.34
N GLU A 1119 -15.45 11.50 -49.48
CA GLU A 1119 -14.63 12.16 -50.49
C GLU A 1119 -13.13 12.01 -50.14
N ILE A 1120 -12.28 11.95 -51.16
CA ILE A 1120 -10.82 12.00 -50.97
C ILE A 1120 -10.43 13.46 -50.75
N VAL A 1121 -10.16 13.83 -49.50
CA VAL A 1121 -9.44 15.07 -49.20
C VAL A 1121 -7.96 14.85 -49.56
N ILE A 1122 -7.41 15.73 -50.41
CA ILE A 1122 -6.16 15.44 -51.14
C ILE A 1122 -4.89 15.80 -50.33
N ASP A 1123 -5.00 16.62 -49.29
CA ASP A 1123 -3.88 17.40 -48.73
C ASP A 1123 -2.98 16.70 -47.69
N GLU A 1124 -3.31 15.49 -47.20
CA GLU A 1124 -2.56 14.86 -46.09
C GLU A 1124 -1.45 13.86 -46.49
N LEU A 1125 -1.22 13.62 -47.80
CA LEU A 1125 -0.11 12.79 -48.26
C LEU A 1125 0.62 13.42 -49.46
N PRO A 1126 1.96 13.63 -49.39
CA PRO A 1126 2.75 14.17 -50.50
C PRO A 1126 2.58 13.36 -51.78
N GLU A 1127 2.51 14.03 -52.93
CA GLU A 1127 2.24 13.41 -54.25
C GLU A 1127 3.18 12.25 -54.62
N TRP A 1128 4.37 12.17 -54.02
CA TRP A 1128 5.40 11.17 -54.33
C TRP A 1128 5.26 9.84 -53.58
N SER A 1129 4.34 9.69 -52.61
CA SER A 1129 4.31 8.51 -51.74
C SER A 1129 3.48 7.32 -52.28
N ARG A 1130 2.55 7.55 -53.23
CA ARG A 1130 1.48 6.59 -53.59
C ARG A 1130 1.94 5.53 -54.61
N GLU A 1131 1.88 4.25 -54.26
CA GLU A 1131 2.07 3.12 -55.22
C GLU A 1131 0.78 2.81 -55.99
N TYR A 1132 0.88 2.33 -57.23
CA TYR A 1132 -0.25 1.93 -58.06
C TYR A 1132 -0.92 0.64 -57.53
N ALA A 1133 -2.25 0.66 -57.43
CA ALA A 1133 -3.06 -0.48 -57.02
C ALA A 1133 -4.19 -0.71 -58.04
N GLN A 1134 -4.22 -1.90 -58.65
CA GLN A 1134 -5.17 -2.25 -59.71
C GLN A 1134 -6.65 -2.21 -59.28
N SER A 1135 -6.93 -2.29 -57.98
CA SER A 1135 -8.27 -2.29 -57.39
C SER A 1135 -8.84 -0.90 -57.09
N LYS A 1136 -8.10 0.20 -57.33
CA LYS A 1136 -8.45 1.53 -56.79
C LYS A 1136 -8.89 2.57 -57.81
N GLY A 1137 -9.83 3.40 -57.34
CA GLY A 1137 -10.20 4.69 -57.88
C GLY A 1137 -9.02 5.65 -58.07
N TYR A 1138 -8.90 6.19 -59.28
CA TYR A 1138 -8.01 7.30 -59.60
C TYR A 1138 -8.77 8.36 -60.40
N LEU A 1139 -8.56 9.63 -60.03
CA LEU A 1139 -9.13 10.81 -60.69
C LEU A 1139 -8.09 11.47 -61.62
N PRO A 1140 -8.51 12.16 -62.70
CA PRO A 1140 -7.59 12.88 -63.59
C PRO A 1140 -6.63 13.79 -62.83
N GLY A 1141 -5.34 13.70 -63.15
CA GLY A 1141 -4.26 14.41 -62.47
C GLY A 1141 -3.57 13.59 -61.36
N THR A 1142 -4.16 12.49 -60.87
CA THR A 1142 -3.55 11.67 -59.81
C THR A 1142 -2.22 11.06 -60.26
N LYS A 1143 -1.22 11.09 -59.38
CA LYS A 1143 0.12 10.52 -59.59
C LYS A 1143 0.31 9.25 -58.76
N VAL A 1144 0.96 8.24 -59.33
CA VAL A 1144 1.29 6.95 -58.69
C VAL A 1144 2.67 6.46 -59.13
N ARG A 1145 3.31 5.65 -58.29
CA ARG A 1145 4.53 4.91 -58.59
C ARG A 1145 4.20 3.49 -59.05
N HIS A 1146 4.95 2.99 -60.03
CA HIS A 1146 4.87 1.59 -60.49
C HIS A 1146 6.13 1.21 -61.27
N LYS A 1147 6.76 0.09 -60.92
CA LYS A 1147 7.95 -0.49 -61.61
C LYS A 1147 9.04 0.55 -61.93
N GLY A 1148 9.44 1.30 -60.91
CA GLY A 1148 10.50 2.31 -60.99
C GLY A 1148 10.14 3.59 -61.75
N LYS A 1149 8.84 3.85 -62.02
CA LYS A 1149 8.38 5.07 -62.71
C LYS A 1149 7.20 5.72 -62.04
N ILE A 1150 7.09 7.04 -62.21
CA ILE A 1150 5.97 7.86 -61.77
C ILE A 1150 5.02 8.07 -62.96
N TRP A 1151 3.75 7.73 -62.76
CA TRP A 1151 2.68 7.80 -63.75
C TRP A 1151 1.59 8.78 -63.29
N GLN A 1152 1.05 9.57 -64.21
CA GLN A 1152 -0.06 10.49 -63.97
C GLN A 1152 -1.26 10.14 -64.86
N GLN A 1153 -2.46 10.12 -64.29
CA GLN A 1153 -3.70 9.88 -65.04
C GLN A 1153 -4.13 11.14 -65.79
N VAL A 1154 -4.57 11.00 -67.05
CA VAL A 1154 -4.68 12.13 -68.00
C VAL A 1154 -6.12 12.38 -68.50
N SER A 1155 -7.04 11.43 -68.31
CA SER A 1155 -8.41 11.48 -68.84
C SER A 1155 -9.42 11.01 -67.79
N GLY A 1156 -10.64 11.55 -67.86
CA GLY A 1156 -11.71 11.35 -66.87
C GLY A 1156 -12.93 10.61 -67.40
N SER A 1157 -12.75 9.69 -68.35
CA SER A 1157 -13.89 9.03 -69.00
C SER A 1157 -13.72 7.55 -69.41
N ALA A 1158 -12.58 6.88 -69.17
CA ALA A 1158 -12.58 5.41 -69.28
C ALA A 1158 -13.40 4.74 -68.16
N SER A 1159 -14.06 3.65 -68.53
CA SER A 1159 -15.05 2.96 -67.70
C SER A 1159 -14.50 1.72 -66.96
N TRP A 1160 -13.18 1.50 -66.99
CA TRP A 1160 -12.54 0.28 -66.48
C TRP A 1160 -11.05 0.47 -66.14
N TRP A 1161 -10.57 -0.24 -65.11
CA TRP A 1161 -9.20 -0.17 -64.59
C TRP A 1161 -8.18 -0.83 -65.53
N ALA A 1162 -7.01 -0.22 -65.70
CA ALA A 1162 -5.88 -0.80 -66.43
C ALA A 1162 -4.52 -0.43 -65.81
N GLU A 1163 -3.55 -1.35 -65.85
CA GLU A 1163 -2.18 -1.15 -65.35
C GLU A 1163 -1.40 -0.21 -66.28
N PRO A 1164 -0.66 0.79 -65.76
CA PRO A 1164 0.17 1.67 -66.58
C PRO A 1164 1.19 0.88 -67.42
N GLY A 1165 1.07 0.96 -68.75
CA GLY A 1165 1.89 0.21 -69.70
C GLY A 1165 1.30 -1.11 -70.22
N SER A 1166 0.13 -1.54 -69.73
CA SER A 1166 -0.59 -2.71 -70.26
C SER A 1166 -1.36 -2.38 -71.56
N SER A 1167 -1.64 -3.41 -72.37
CA SER A 1167 -2.40 -3.28 -73.63
C SER A 1167 -3.86 -2.92 -73.37
N GLY A 1168 -4.13 -1.61 -73.29
CA GLY A 1168 -5.43 -1.04 -72.93
C GLY A 1168 -5.32 0.28 -72.16
N ALA A 1169 -4.17 0.57 -71.56
CA ALA A 1169 -3.94 1.77 -70.76
C ALA A 1169 -3.66 3.03 -71.61
N THR A 1170 -4.69 3.59 -72.25
CA THR A 1170 -4.59 4.86 -73.01
C THR A 1170 -4.68 6.12 -72.14
N GLU A 1171 -4.87 6.00 -70.82
CA GLU A 1171 -5.17 7.13 -69.93
C GLU A 1171 -4.09 7.45 -68.87
N TRP A 1172 -2.93 6.79 -68.91
CA TRP A 1172 -1.80 7.04 -68.00
C TRP A 1172 -0.55 7.51 -68.76
N LYS A 1173 0.08 8.58 -68.27
CA LYS A 1173 1.32 9.15 -68.83
C LYS A 1173 2.45 9.02 -67.81
N ALA A 1174 3.57 8.41 -68.21
CA ALA A 1174 4.79 8.47 -67.41
C ALA A 1174 5.32 9.91 -67.36
N ILE A 1175 5.63 10.40 -66.16
CA ILE A 1175 6.10 11.78 -65.90
C ILE A 1175 7.51 11.85 -65.29
N GLY A 1176 8.09 10.71 -64.90
CA GLY A 1176 9.47 10.59 -64.43
C GLY A 1176 9.81 9.17 -64.01
N ASP A 1177 11.09 8.92 -63.71
CA ASP A 1177 11.55 7.69 -63.04
C ASP A 1177 11.51 7.89 -61.51
N ASP A 1178 11.31 6.83 -60.71
CA ASP A 1178 11.34 6.91 -59.23
C ASP A 1178 12.79 6.83 -58.72
N PRO A 1179 13.34 7.89 -58.10
CA PRO A 1179 14.72 7.90 -57.60
C PRO A 1179 14.96 6.94 -56.42
N ASN A 1180 13.91 6.34 -55.84
CA ASN A 1180 14.00 5.44 -54.68
C ASN A 1180 13.79 3.95 -55.03
N TYR A 1181 13.68 3.60 -56.32
CA TYR A 1181 13.43 2.22 -56.74
C TYR A 1181 14.67 1.32 -56.59
N VAL A 1182 14.51 0.17 -55.93
CA VAL A 1182 15.55 -0.85 -55.76
C VAL A 1182 14.97 -2.21 -56.08
N GLU A 1183 15.59 -2.94 -57.01
CA GLU A 1183 15.20 -4.29 -57.39
C GLU A 1183 15.81 -5.32 -56.40
N THR A 1184 15.01 -6.33 -56.04
CA THR A 1184 15.14 -7.33 -54.95
C THR A 1184 16.54 -7.82 -54.53
N ILE A 1185 16.72 -8.05 -53.22
CA ILE A 1185 17.90 -8.66 -52.58
C ILE A 1185 17.59 -10.13 -52.21
N GLU A 1186 18.48 -11.07 -52.52
CA GLU A 1186 18.38 -12.48 -52.11
C GLU A 1186 19.24 -12.79 -50.86
N GLU A 1187 18.79 -13.75 -50.05
CA GLU A 1187 19.46 -14.24 -48.84
C GLU A 1187 20.21 -15.55 -49.09
N TRP A 1188 21.42 -15.67 -48.54
CA TRP A 1188 22.30 -16.82 -48.79
C TRP A 1188 21.98 -18.00 -47.86
N SER A 1189 21.79 -19.21 -48.41
CA SER A 1189 21.69 -20.45 -47.63
C SER A 1189 22.84 -21.42 -47.93
N ASP A 1190 23.38 -22.06 -46.88
CA ASP A 1190 24.43 -23.10 -46.96
C ASP A 1190 24.04 -24.32 -47.83
N SER A 1191 22.76 -24.43 -48.21
CA SER A 1191 22.18 -25.56 -48.93
C SER A 1191 22.11 -25.40 -50.46
N HIS A 1192 22.36 -24.20 -51.02
CA HIS A 1192 22.24 -23.97 -52.46
C HIS A 1192 23.51 -24.28 -53.25
N GLN A 1193 23.75 -25.57 -53.51
CA GLN A 1193 24.54 -25.98 -54.68
C GLN A 1193 23.68 -25.98 -55.94
N SER A 1194 23.42 -24.79 -56.52
CA SER A 1194 22.74 -24.65 -57.80
C SER A 1194 23.52 -23.75 -58.76
N SER A 1195 23.63 -24.21 -60.01
CA SER A 1195 24.55 -23.71 -61.05
C SER A 1195 24.09 -22.43 -61.75
N LEU A 1196 23.80 -21.37 -60.98
CA LEU A 1196 23.44 -20.05 -61.51
C LEU A 1196 24.60 -19.06 -61.29
N GLY A 1197 25.16 -18.56 -62.38
CA GLY A 1197 26.13 -17.46 -62.34
C GLY A 1197 25.40 -16.13 -62.12
N TYR A 1198 25.68 -15.47 -61.00
CA TYR A 1198 25.19 -14.12 -60.74
C TYR A 1198 25.86 -13.10 -61.69
N THR A 1199 25.16 -12.00 -61.98
CA THR A 1199 25.65 -10.89 -62.81
C THR A 1199 26.26 -9.74 -61.97
N PRO A 1200 27.32 -9.06 -62.48
CA PRO A 1200 27.90 -7.91 -61.79
C PRO A 1200 26.85 -6.84 -61.44
N GLY A 1201 26.84 -6.41 -60.17
CA GLY A 1201 25.84 -5.49 -59.63
C GLY A 1201 24.84 -6.13 -58.65
N VAL A 1202 24.67 -7.45 -58.66
CA VAL A 1202 23.81 -8.16 -57.68
C VAL A 1202 24.38 -8.02 -56.27
N LYS A 1203 23.47 -7.80 -55.29
CA LYS A 1203 23.79 -7.76 -53.85
C LYS A 1203 23.19 -8.98 -53.15
N VAL A 1204 24.00 -9.66 -52.35
CA VAL A 1204 23.61 -10.86 -51.60
C VAL A 1204 24.03 -10.70 -50.13
N THR A 1205 23.19 -11.13 -49.21
CA THR A 1205 23.47 -11.07 -47.76
C THR A 1205 23.83 -12.44 -47.21
N HIS A 1206 24.96 -12.56 -46.50
CA HIS A 1206 25.41 -13.79 -45.86
C HIS A 1206 26.05 -13.52 -44.48
N LYS A 1207 25.64 -14.27 -43.44
CA LYS A 1207 26.12 -14.11 -42.04
C LYS A 1207 26.13 -12.64 -41.56
N GLY A 1208 25.10 -11.89 -41.93
CA GLY A 1208 24.94 -10.46 -41.60
C GLY A 1208 25.71 -9.47 -42.49
N ASN A 1209 26.61 -9.95 -43.35
CA ASN A 1209 27.42 -9.13 -44.26
C ASN A 1209 26.78 -9.06 -45.66
N THR A 1210 26.81 -7.90 -46.31
CA THR A 1210 26.30 -7.69 -47.68
C THR A 1210 27.45 -7.62 -48.68
N TYR A 1211 27.41 -8.48 -49.69
CA TYR A 1211 28.42 -8.54 -50.75
C TYR A 1211 27.83 -8.07 -52.08
N LEU A 1212 28.61 -7.29 -52.83
CA LEU A 1212 28.33 -6.88 -54.20
C LEU A 1212 29.17 -7.73 -55.14
N GLN A 1213 28.58 -8.27 -56.20
CA GLN A 1213 29.36 -8.88 -57.27
C GLN A 1213 30.05 -7.81 -58.12
N THR A 1214 31.37 -7.85 -58.17
CA THR A 1214 32.20 -6.88 -58.90
C THR A 1214 32.83 -7.44 -60.18
N GLY A 1215 32.66 -8.74 -60.47
CA GLY A 1215 33.07 -9.31 -61.76
C GLY A 1215 32.56 -10.73 -62.01
N GLY A 1216 32.75 -11.18 -63.25
CA GLY A 1216 32.30 -12.47 -63.77
C GLY A 1216 31.99 -12.34 -65.26
N SER A 1217 32.55 -13.22 -66.10
CA SER A 1217 32.34 -13.19 -67.56
C SER A 1217 30.98 -13.75 -67.94
N SER A 1218 30.35 -13.12 -68.94
CA SER A 1218 29.06 -13.56 -69.50
C SER A 1218 29.17 -14.89 -70.26
N GLY A 1219 29.03 -16.00 -69.55
CA GLY A 1219 29.07 -17.37 -70.08
C GLY A 1219 28.91 -18.41 -68.97
N ASN A 1220 28.52 -19.63 -69.32
CA ASN A 1220 28.21 -20.73 -68.37
C ASN A 1220 29.47 -21.36 -67.73
N GLU A 1221 30.38 -20.55 -67.19
CA GLU A 1221 31.44 -21.02 -66.29
C GLU A 1221 30.95 -20.99 -64.85
N THR A 1222 31.03 -22.12 -64.15
CA THR A 1222 30.60 -22.25 -62.76
C THR A 1222 31.58 -21.50 -61.85
N VAL A 1223 31.29 -20.24 -61.55
CA VAL A 1223 32.09 -19.45 -60.59
C VAL A 1223 31.75 -19.91 -59.17
N TRP A 1224 32.59 -20.78 -58.63
CA TRP A 1224 32.47 -21.23 -57.24
C TRP A 1224 32.74 -20.09 -56.27
N TRP A 1225 31.84 -19.94 -55.29
CA TRP A 1225 31.98 -19.00 -54.18
C TRP A 1225 33.01 -19.50 -53.17
N GLY A 1226 33.84 -18.57 -52.66
CA GLY A 1226 34.68 -18.75 -51.49
C GLY A 1226 34.88 -17.39 -50.81
N GLU A 1227 34.96 -17.38 -49.48
CA GLU A 1227 35.09 -16.12 -48.73
C GLU A 1227 36.34 -15.33 -49.16
N PRO A 1228 36.23 -14.01 -49.43
CA PRO A 1228 37.37 -13.20 -49.85
C PRO A 1228 38.54 -13.27 -48.86
N GLY A 1229 39.69 -13.77 -49.31
CA GLY A 1229 40.89 -13.97 -48.48
C GLY A 1229 41.15 -15.42 -48.05
N THR A 1230 40.24 -16.36 -48.33
CA THR A 1230 40.51 -17.80 -48.18
C THR A 1230 41.26 -18.38 -49.38
N SER A 1231 41.93 -19.52 -49.22
CA SER A 1231 42.72 -20.17 -50.31
C SER A 1231 41.88 -20.70 -51.49
N SER A 1232 40.55 -20.67 -51.37
CA SER A 1232 39.58 -20.96 -52.43
C SER A 1232 38.73 -19.75 -52.86
N GLY A 1233 38.98 -18.55 -52.31
CA GLY A 1233 38.19 -17.35 -52.58
C GLY A 1233 38.55 -16.67 -53.89
N ASN A 1234 37.65 -16.72 -54.88
CA ASN A 1234 37.81 -16.04 -56.16
C ASN A 1234 37.52 -14.53 -56.05
N SER A 1235 38.27 -13.71 -56.80
CA SER A 1235 38.38 -12.25 -56.67
C SER A 1235 37.17 -11.42 -57.18
N TYR A 1236 35.98 -12.01 -57.23
CA TYR A 1236 34.81 -11.47 -57.93
C TYR A 1236 33.73 -10.85 -57.04
N TRP A 1237 33.87 -10.94 -55.72
CA TRP A 1237 32.92 -10.41 -54.73
C TRP A 1237 33.58 -9.39 -53.81
N LYS A 1238 32.89 -8.28 -53.56
CA LYS A 1238 33.32 -7.19 -52.69
C LYS A 1238 32.34 -7.02 -51.53
N LEU A 1239 32.83 -7.06 -50.30
CA LEU A 1239 32.06 -6.65 -49.12
C LEU A 1239 31.69 -5.16 -49.24
N ILE A 1240 30.41 -4.81 -49.08
CA ILE A 1240 29.92 -3.43 -49.20
C ILE A 1240 29.14 -2.94 -47.98
N LYS A 1241 28.67 -3.82 -47.09
CA LYS A 1241 28.04 -3.45 -45.83
C LYS A 1241 28.22 -4.57 -44.80
#